data_AF-A0A521BW77-F1
#
_entry.id   AF-A0A521BW77-F1
#
_cell.length_a   1.000
_cell.length_b   1.000
_cell.length_c   1.000
_cell.angle_alpha   90.00
_cell.angle_beta   90.00
_cell.angle_gamma   90.00
#
_symmetry.space_group_name_H-M   'P 1'
#
loop_
_entity.id
_entity.type
_entity.pdbx_description
1 polymer ?
#
loop_
_entity_poly.entity_id
_entity_poly.type
_entity_poly.pdbx_seq_one_letter_code
_entity_poly.pdbx_strand_id
1 'polypeptide(L)'
;MSETLLDALMKLYALLTNVRKESRLDSARSLIEQELLRNFNKEYVDQYLQRFNFYIQSFHKYTYSPIRSEVEQQSSDNYDQLYSICDELNKELERESKIWLFVQLLEFMRKEEKTSTIANEVIDKLSIGMMIDPVDYALLKTFILVDPKEVSDPQKVLVISGQEEPPLPNFKHLYNPKQQVFVWILYIQSTNTFIFRYSGDRNLYLNGHKVERNNAYILSVGSVIKTSRMPPVYYGKVSEVFVQKKESGRIMLKARDVVYKFNDKQIGIHAFSFTGRSGQLVGIMGGSGTGKSTLLNVLNGSYRMSSGSIHINGLDIHEQKEALKGVIGHVPQEDLLIEELTVFENLYFNAELCFSDFTKPEIVSLVESALKDFDLVEARDMVVGSPLNKTLSGGQRKRLNIALELMREPSILFVDEPTSGLSSMDSEKVMALLKRQTLKGRLVILNIHQPSSDIYKMLDKLLIIDKGGYIIYNGNPMDAIVYFKQQANYVNPEDSECYLCGSVKVEQPLSIIEARMVNPDGRLIRKRKTKPVEWYHQYQNEIEQKFEWKKTDQPDEVEPLPPNLYNIPNRLRQFVIYTLRGSLSKYKDRQYMLITFLEAPILALILGLFTKFMAGTASDPNQYIFSQNDNIPAYLFMAVTVALFLGLNVSAEEIIKDRKLLQREKFLNLSRFSYLNSKITILFFISAIQTLSFVLIGNYILEIKGLNPSYWMILFSAACFSNMLGLNISSGIKSVVSIYILIPLILIPQLLFSGVIVNFDKLHNSIQTKDYVPRIADMMTSRWAYEALAVNQFAENRYERNFFEDDQTISESSYYYSLLIPALKQHNARINSLLMENKTEEAQAHRSIIETELTKMDKDLSADFKHAPYQGELPDESYTKQTELLLDSLAIIYQNKYKEARSNKDATYKQLANNMGGADALFKLKQQYHNNSLAAQLLNKTELKHLVLMDGEYIPKKDPVLRDGTSDWGRAHFFAPTKKFAGITIPTPFFNMLVIWFSTWLLYVTLYLDVLRRIIIYFEKFRLKRRFRIHLSKV
;
A
#
# COMPACT_ATOMS: atom_id res chain seq x y z
N MET A 1 -22.34 33.28 20.24
CA MET A 1 -21.51 33.99 21.23
C MET A 1 -21.80 33.41 22.60
N SER A 2 -20.79 33.21 23.45
CA SER A 2 -20.98 32.87 24.87
C SER A 2 -21.54 34.08 25.62
N GLU A 3 -22.21 33.84 26.76
CA GLU A 3 -22.70 34.90 27.65
C GLU A 3 -21.56 35.77 28.21
N THR A 4 -20.42 35.14 28.55
CA THR A 4 -19.19 35.79 28.98
C THR A 4 -18.69 36.81 27.94
N LEU A 5 -18.69 36.43 26.67
CA LEU A 5 -18.24 37.28 25.58
C LEU A 5 -19.18 38.45 25.34
N LEU A 6 -20.50 38.23 25.41
CA LEU A 6 -21.46 39.32 25.28
C LEU A 6 -21.33 40.32 26.43
N ASP A 7 -21.09 39.83 27.65
CA ASP A 7 -20.88 40.65 28.84
C ASP A 7 -19.60 41.49 28.73
N ALA A 8 -18.48 40.88 28.32
CA ALA A 8 -17.23 41.57 28.03
C ALA A 8 -17.42 42.64 26.94
N LEU A 9 -18.18 42.34 25.90
CA LEU A 9 -18.49 43.25 24.81
C LEU A 9 -19.32 44.46 25.30
N MET A 10 -20.29 44.25 26.21
CA MET A 10 -21.02 45.36 26.86
C MET A 10 -20.10 46.22 27.73
N LYS A 11 -19.17 45.62 28.49
CA LYS A 11 -18.17 46.37 29.28
C LYS A 11 -17.27 47.21 28.37
N LEU A 12 -16.80 46.66 27.26
CA LEU A 12 -15.96 47.37 26.29
C LEU A 12 -16.72 48.52 25.62
N TYR A 13 -17.98 48.33 25.21
CA TYR A 13 -18.79 49.45 24.73
C TYR A 13 -18.98 50.52 25.80
N ALA A 14 -19.20 50.14 27.06
CA ALA A 14 -19.35 51.11 28.14
C ALA A 14 -18.07 51.95 28.38
N LEU A 15 -16.90 51.30 28.37
CA LEU A 15 -15.60 52.00 28.44
C LEU A 15 -15.38 52.93 27.24
N LEU A 16 -15.80 52.47 26.05
CA LEU A 16 -15.67 53.23 24.81
C LEU A 16 -16.71 54.31 24.64
N THR A 17 -17.78 54.41 25.43
CA THR A 17 -18.85 55.42 25.28
C THR A 17 -18.46 56.73 25.97
N ASN A 18 -18.74 57.90 25.35
CA ASN A 18 -18.44 59.20 25.98
C ASN A 18 -19.68 59.79 26.66
N VAL A 19 -19.65 59.80 27.99
CA VAL A 19 -20.80 60.20 28.82
C VAL A 19 -20.91 61.72 29.01
N ARG A 20 -19.93 62.54 28.57
CA ARG A 20 -19.91 64.01 28.78
C ARG A 20 -21.02 64.80 28.05
N LYS A 21 -21.80 64.16 27.18
CA LYS A 21 -22.97 64.75 26.50
C LYS A 21 -24.11 63.73 26.54
N GLU A 22 -25.23 64.05 27.18
CA GLU A 22 -26.40 63.14 27.29
C GLU A 22 -26.90 62.65 25.92
N SER A 23 -26.96 63.53 24.92
CA SER A 23 -27.31 63.17 23.53
C SER A 23 -26.46 62.03 22.92
N ARG A 24 -25.24 61.82 23.42
CA ARG A 24 -24.34 60.76 22.94
C ARG A 24 -24.58 59.43 23.66
N LEU A 25 -25.05 59.45 24.90
CA LEU A 25 -25.44 58.23 25.62
C LEU A 25 -26.62 57.55 24.91
N ASP A 26 -27.64 58.33 24.55
CA ASP A 26 -28.82 57.83 23.83
C ASP A 26 -28.46 57.31 22.43
N SER A 27 -27.51 57.98 21.77
CA SER A 27 -26.97 57.55 20.47
C SER A 27 -26.23 56.21 20.58
N ALA A 28 -25.35 56.06 21.57
CA ALA A 28 -24.61 54.82 21.85
C ALA A 28 -25.56 53.65 22.15
N ARG A 29 -26.57 53.91 22.98
CA ARG A 29 -27.59 52.93 23.34
C ARG A 29 -28.40 52.46 22.13
N SER A 30 -28.81 53.41 21.28
CA SER A 30 -29.53 53.08 20.05
C SER A 30 -28.69 52.25 19.08
N LEU A 31 -27.39 52.54 18.96
CA LEU A 31 -26.45 51.78 18.14
C LEU A 31 -26.29 50.33 18.64
N ILE A 32 -26.12 50.13 19.94
CA ILE A 32 -26.01 48.81 20.55
C ILE A 32 -27.32 48.03 20.42
N GLU A 33 -28.46 48.68 20.64
CA GLU A 33 -29.78 48.07 20.47
C GLU A 33 -30.00 47.57 19.04
N GLN A 34 -29.68 48.40 18.04
CA GLN A 34 -29.77 48.01 16.63
C GLN A 34 -28.87 46.82 16.28
N GLU A 35 -27.67 46.77 16.84
CA GLU A 35 -26.72 45.68 16.57
C GLU A 35 -27.14 44.38 17.26
N LEU A 36 -27.63 44.44 18.51
CA LEU A 36 -28.09 43.25 19.24
C LEU A 36 -29.40 42.70 18.64
N LEU A 37 -30.34 43.54 18.20
CA LEU A 37 -31.58 43.12 17.55
C LEU A 37 -31.38 42.35 16.24
N ARG A 38 -30.20 42.46 15.61
CA ARG A 38 -29.85 41.66 14.43
C ARG A 38 -29.70 40.18 14.74
N ASN A 39 -29.26 39.86 15.96
CA ASN A 39 -28.85 38.50 16.34
C ASN A 39 -29.69 37.92 17.48
N PHE A 40 -30.36 38.75 18.28
CA PHE A 40 -31.08 38.36 19.49
C PHE A 40 -32.54 38.82 19.45
N ASN A 41 -33.39 38.12 20.19
CA ASN A 41 -34.76 38.54 20.45
C ASN A 41 -34.79 39.73 21.43
N LYS A 42 -35.91 40.46 21.44
CA LYS A 42 -36.05 41.71 22.18
C LYS A 42 -35.80 41.57 23.70
N GLU A 43 -36.25 40.46 24.32
CA GLU A 43 -36.03 40.21 25.75
C GLU A 43 -34.55 40.17 26.13
N TYR A 44 -33.73 39.46 25.36
CA TYR A 44 -32.29 39.39 25.61
C TYR A 44 -31.62 40.74 25.32
N VAL A 45 -32.04 41.44 24.26
CA VAL A 45 -31.54 42.80 23.97
C VAL A 45 -31.77 43.73 25.16
N ASP A 46 -32.98 43.73 25.73
CA ASP A 46 -33.31 44.56 26.89
C ASP A 46 -32.45 44.22 28.11
N GLN A 47 -32.19 42.93 28.36
CA GLN A 47 -31.29 42.49 29.44
C GLN A 47 -29.86 43.02 29.27
N TYR A 48 -29.29 42.90 28.07
CA TYR A 48 -27.92 43.36 27.84
C TYR A 48 -27.80 44.88 27.76
N LEU A 49 -28.83 45.59 27.31
CA LEU A 49 -28.89 47.04 27.42
C LEU A 49 -28.94 47.49 28.89
N GLN A 50 -29.62 46.77 29.77
CA GLN A 50 -29.57 47.03 31.21
C GLN A 50 -28.16 46.82 31.78
N ARG A 51 -27.47 45.73 31.40
CA ARG A 51 -26.07 45.50 31.78
C ARG A 51 -25.14 46.61 31.28
N PHE A 52 -25.30 47.03 30.02
CA PHE A 52 -24.56 48.17 29.47
C PHE A 52 -24.77 49.45 30.29
N ASN A 53 -26.02 49.79 30.62
CA ASN A 53 -26.32 50.96 31.44
C ASN A 53 -25.68 50.88 32.84
N PHE A 54 -25.70 49.70 33.45
CA PHE A 54 -25.03 49.45 34.73
C PHE A 54 -23.51 49.69 34.62
N TYR A 55 -22.85 49.16 33.58
CA TYR A 55 -21.42 49.37 33.38
C TYR A 55 -21.07 50.82 33.08
N ILE A 56 -21.90 51.54 32.32
CA ILE A 56 -21.72 52.98 32.11
C ILE A 56 -21.71 53.73 33.44
N GLN A 57 -22.70 53.48 34.30
CA GLN A 57 -22.78 54.13 35.62
C GLN A 57 -21.57 53.80 36.49
N SER A 58 -21.03 52.58 36.38
CA SER A 58 -19.85 52.16 37.12
C SER A 58 -18.56 52.80 36.61
N PHE A 59 -18.33 52.78 35.29
CA PHE A 59 -17.05 53.20 34.69
C PHE A 59 -16.93 54.72 34.53
N HIS A 60 -18.05 55.44 34.54
CA HIS A 60 -18.10 56.89 34.37
C HIS A 60 -18.61 57.64 35.61
N LYS A 61 -18.60 57.00 36.79
CA LYS A 61 -19.17 57.50 38.05
C LYS A 61 -18.71 58.92 38.47
N TYR A 62 -17.43 59.22 38.30
CA TYR A 62 -16.76 60.48 38.66
C TYR A 62 -16.47 61.36 37.45
N THR A 63 -17.02 61.07 36.26
CA THR A 63 -16.73 61.81 35.01
C THR A 63 -17.09 63.30 35.11
N TYR A 64 -18.04 63.66 35.97
CA TYR A 64 -18.47 65.02 36.25
C TYR A 64 -17.98 65.55 37.62
N SER A 65 -17.10 64.82 38.32
CA SER A 65 -16.58 65.25 39.61
C SER A 65 -15.71 66.51 39.46
N PRO A 66 -15.89 67.54 40.30
CA PRO A 66 -15.01 68.71 40.32
C PRO A 66 -13.62 68.40 40.89
N ILE A 67 -13.41 67.20 41.47
CA ILE A 67 -12.16 66.78 42.10
C ILE A 67 -11.28 66.06 41.06
N ARG A 68 -10.17 66.69 40.67
CA ARG A 68 -9.26 66.17 39.64
C ARG A 68 -8.69 64.78 39.97
N SER A 69 -8.37 64.51 41.23
CA SER A 69 -7.82 63.21 41.65
C SER A 69 -8.83 62.07 41.47
N GLU A 70 -10.14 62.32 41.62
CA GLU A 70 -11.17 61.30 41.40
C GLU A 70 -11.32 60.95 39.91
N VAL A 71 -11.18 61.95 39.03
CA VAL A 71 -11.20 61.75 37.57
C VAL A 71 -9.96 61.00 37.09
N GLU A 72 -8.79 61.31 37.66
CA GLU A 72 -7.53 60.61 37.37
C GLU A 72 -7.55 59.17 37.90
N GLN A 73 -8.09 58.95 39.11
CA GLN A 73 -8.27 57.61 39.69
C GLN A 73 -9.26 56.77 38.88
N GLN A 74 -10.42 57.32 38.49
CA GLN A 74 -11.37 56.64 37.59
C GLN A 74 -10.70 56.22 36.28
N SER A 75 -9.87 57.10 35.70
CA SER A 75 -9.18 56.80 34.44
C SER A 75 -8.20 55.63 34.62
N SER A 76 -7.47 55.58 35.75
CA SER A 76 -6.62 54.44 36.10
C SER A 76 -7.42 53.15 36.28
N ASP A 77 -8.49 53.19 37.07
CA ASP A 77 -9.35 52.03 37.35
C ASP A 77 -9.96 51.48 36.05
N ASN A 78 -10.38 52.36 35.13
CA ASN A 78 -10.90 51.98 33.82
C ASN A 78 -9.85 51.29 32.95
N TYR A 79 -8.58 51.69 33.03
CA TYR A 79 -7.49 51.00 32.33
C TYR A 79 -7.22 49.62 32.92
N ASP A 80 -7.25 49.46 34.25
CA ASP A 80 -7.07 48.16 34.90
C ASP A 80 -8.23 47.20 34.54
N GLN A 81 -9.46 47.71 34.52
CA GLN A 81 -10.63 46.94 34.05
C GLN A 81 -10.51 46.53 32.59
N LEU A 82 -10.02 47.43 31.72
CA LEU A 82 -9.80 47.14 30.30
C LEU A 82 -8.82 45.98 30.12
N TYR A 83 -7.69 45.96 30.84
CA TYR A 83 -6.72 44.87 30.76
C TYR A 83 -7.28 43.56 31.31
N SER A 84 -8.06 43.60 32.40
CA SER A 84 -8.75 42.42 32.95
C SER A 84 -9.70 41.79 31.93
N ILE A 85 -10.52 42.62 31.27
CA ILE A 85 -11.43 42.16 30.20
C ILE A 85 -10.64 41.58 29.02
N CYS A 86 -9.53 42.22 28.64
CA CYS A 86 -8.67 41.70 27.57
C CYS A 86 -8.05 40.34 27.94
N ASP A 87 -7.63 40.12 29.18
CA ASP A 87 -7.09 38.82 29.63
C ASP A 87 -8.14 37.70 29.60
N GLU A 88 -9.38 38.01 29.99
CA GLU A 88 -10.52 37.09 29.88
C GLU A 88 -10.80 36.74 28.41
N LEU A 89 -10.91 37.75 27.54
CA LEU A 89 -11.12 37.56 26.10
C LEU A 89 -9.95 36.80 25.44
N ASN A 90 -8.72 36.98 25.91
CA ASN A 90 -7.56 36.31 25.37
C ASN A 90 -7.56 34.79 25.63
N LYS A 91 -8.21 34.33 26.70
CA LYS A 91 -8.36 32.91 27.06
C LYS A 91 -9.49 32.24 26.29
N GLU A 92 -10.57 32.95 26.00
CA GLU A 92 -11.75 32.39 25.32
C GLU A 92 -11.69 32.50 23.79
N LEU A 93 -11.02 33.53 23.24
CA LEU A 93 -11.07 33.82 21.80
C LEU A 93 -9.82 33.40 21.03
N GLU A 94 -10.06 32.74 19.89
CA GLU A 94 -9.06 32.58 18.84
C GLU A 94 -8.75 33.91 18.14
N ARG A 95 -7.59 33.99 17.46
CA ARG A 95 -7.10 35.23 16.83
C ARG A 95 -8.10 35.85 15.83
N GLU A 96 -8.79 35.03 15.03
CA GLU A 96 -9.77 35.53 14.05
C GLU A 96 -10.96 36.21 14.74
N SER A 97 -11.49 35.58 15.78
CA SER A 97 -12.58 36.15 16.60
C SER A 97 -12.19 37.45 17.30
N LYS A 98 -10.90 37.59 17.70
CA LYS A 98 -10.38 38.85 18.25
C LYS A 98 -10.39 39.98 17.21
N ILE A 99 -9.96 39.70 15.97
CA ILE A 99 -10.03 40.68 14.87
C ILE A 99 -11.47 41.06 14.59
N TRP A 100 -12.40 40.10 14.57
CA TRP A 100 -13.82 40.37 14.38
C TRP A 100 -14.37 41.31 15.45
N LEU A 101 -14.11 41.02 16.73
CA LEU A 101 -14.53 41.85 17.85
C LEU A 101 -13.93 43.26 17.75
N PHE A 102 -12.64 43.34 17.40
CA PHE A 102 -11.95 44.62 17.26
C PHE A 102 -12.51 45.48 16.11
N VAL A 103 -12.89 44.86 14.98
CA VAL A 103 -13.57 45.53 13.87
C VAL A 103 -14.90 46.12 14.32
N GLN A 104 -15.69 45.39 15.12
CA GLN A 104 -16.94 45.91 15.67
C GLN A 104 -16.72 47.11 16.59
N LEU A 105 -15.69 47.07 17.45
CA LEU A 105 -15.35 48.18 18.34
C LEU A 105 -14.91 49.42 17.55
N LEU A 106 -14.08 49.26 16.51
CA LEU A 106 -13.69 50.34 15.60
C LEU A 106 -14.90 50.96 14.89
N GLU A 107 -15.82 50.12 14.40
CA GLU A 107 -17.03 50.57 13.73
C GLU A 107 -17.99 51.31 14.69
N PHE A 108 -18.12 50.84 15.93
CA PHE A 108 -18.89 51.51 16.98
C PHE A 108 -18.39 52.94 17.23
N MET A 109 -17.07 53.13 17.37
CA MET A 109 -16.52 54.48 17.59
C MET A 109 -16.64 55.39 16.37
N ARG A 110 -16.56 54.83 15.16
CA ARG A 110 -16.80 55.59 13.92
C ARG A 110 -18.20 56.18 13.91
N LYS A 111 -19.21 55.38 14.31
CA LYS A 111 -20.62 55.80 14.39
C LYS A 111 -20.90 56.77 15.55
N GLU A 112 -20.14 56.70 16.64
CA GLU A 112 -20.18 57.71 17.71
C GLU A 112 -19.53 59.07 17.33
N GLU A 113 -19.02 59.23 16.09
CA GLU A 113 -18.33 60.42 15.59
C GLU A 113 -17.20 60.89 16.54
N LYS A 114 -16.31 59.96 16.90
CA LYS A 114 -15.16 60.24 17.77
C LYS A 114 -13.88 60.53 16.99
N THR A 115 -13.46 61.78 17.07
CA THR A 115 -12.07 62.24 16.83
C THR A 115 -11.48 62.84 18.11
N SER A 116 -11.86 62.35 19.30
CA SER A 116 -11.28 62.79 20.58
C SER A 116 -10.00 62.02 20.92
N THR A 117 -8.96 62.71 21.40
CA THR A 117 -7.65 62.14 21.78
C THR A 117 -7.75 60.96 22.77
N ILE A 118 -8.66 61.04 23.75
CA ILE A 118 -8.87 59.99 24.76
C ILE A 118 -9.37 58.68 24.15
N ALA A 119 -10.27 58.74 23.16
CA ALA A 119 -10.79 57.55 22.50
C ALA A 119 -9.67 56.82 21.74
N ASN A 120 -8.78 57.56 21.08
CA ASN A 120 -7.63 56.96 20.40
C ASN A 120 -6.67 56.25 21.37
N GLU A 121 -6.43 56.83 22.55
CA GLU A 121 -5.56 56.22 23.58
C GLU A 121 -6.13 54.89 24.11
N VAL A 122 -7.45 54.83 24.31
CA VAL A 122 -8.13 53.59 24.76
C VAL A 122 -8.02 52.49 23.70
N ILE A 123 -8.17 52.81 22.42
CA ILE A 123 -8.01 51.82 21.32
C ILE A 123 -6.57 51.33 21.21
N ASP A 124 -5.60 52.25 21.31
CA ASP A 124 -4.18 51.91 21.26
C ASP A 124 -3.86 50.89 22.37
N LYS A 125 -4.35 51.11 23.60
CA LYS A 125 -4.21 50.16 24.72
C LYS A 125 -5.00 48.86 24.52
N LEU A 126 -6.20 48.94 23.96
CA LEU A 126 -7.03 47.76 23.69
C LEU A 126 -6.40 46.85 22.62
N SER A 127 -5.74 47.42 21.61
CA SER A 127 -4.98 46.65 20.62
C SER A 127 -3.85 45.84 21.26
N ILE A 128 -3.11 46.46 22.19
CA ILE A 128 -2.03 45.82 22.95
C ILE A 128 -2.60 44.74 23.89
N GLY A 129 -3.65 45.08 24.64
CA GLY A 129 -4.30 44.16 25.58
C GLY A 129 -4.88 42.92 24.90
N MET A 130 -5.50 43.06 23.73
CA MET A 130 -6.03 41.94 22.94
C MET A 130 -4.96 41.21 22.12
N MET A 131 -3.69 41.60 22.21
CA MET A 131 -2.57 41.03 21.46
C MET A 131 -2.79 41.05 19.93
N ILE A 132 -3.30 42.17 19.42
CA ILE A 132 -3.47 42.38 17.98
C ILE A 132 -2.12 42.77 17.37
N ASP A 133 -1.80 42.19 16.22
CA ASP A 133 -0.55 42.50 15.52
C ASP A 133 -0.48 44.01 15.21
N PRO A 134 0.63 44.71 15.53
CA PRO A 134 0.74 46.15 15.32
C PRO A 134 0.55 46.60 13.87
N VAL A 135 0.91 45.75 12.90
CA VAL A 135 0.71 46.03 11.47
C VAL A 135 -0.76 45.94 11.13
N ASP A 136 -1.44 44.88 11.58
CA ASP A 136 -2.88 44.72 11.35
C ASP A 136 -3.67 45.83 12.03
N TYR A 137 -3.27 46.24 13.24
CA TYR A 137 -3.88 47.36 13.95
C TYR A 137 -3.85 48.65 13.12
N ALA A 138 -2.68 49.02 12.60
CA ALA A 138 -2.52 50.22 11.78
C ALA A 138 -3.40 50.16 10.51
N LEU A 139 -3.44 49.01 9.84
CA LEU A 139 -4.27 48.80 8.66
C LEU A 139 -5.77 48.94 8.98
N LEU A 140 -6.23 48.29 10.06
CA LEU A 140 -7.63 48.32 10.51
C LEU A 140 -8.07 49.72 10.92
N LYS A 141 -7.25 50.41 11.71
CA LYS A 141 -7.52 51.77 12.20
C LYS A 141 -7.75 52.72 11.02
N THR A 142 -6.83 52.75 10.07
CA THR A 142 -6.94 53.62 8.89
C THR A 142 -8.10 53.21 7.99
N PHE A 143 -8.24 51.91 7.71
CA PHE A 143 -9.28 51.41 6.81
C PHE A 143 -10.70 51.62 7.32
N ILE A 144 -10.93 51.63 8.64
CA ILE A 144 -12.27 51.82 9.24
C ILE A 144 -12.50 53.28 9.63
N LEU A 145 -11.61 53.89 10.41
CA LEU A 145 -11.84 55.21 11.02
C LEU A 145 -11.57 56.39 10.07
N VAL A 146 -10.69 56.23 9.07
CA VAL A 146 -10.28 57.32 8.16
C VAL A 146 -10.89 57.11 6.77
N ASP A 147 -10.10 56.74 5.76
CA ASP A 147 -10.55 56.43 4.42
C ASP A 147 -9.78 55.18 3.91
N PRO A 148 -10.44 54.21 3.27
CA PRO A 148 -9.77 53.06 2.64
C PRO A 148 -8.61 53.40 1.70
N LYS A 149 -8.58 54.62 1.14
CA LYS A 149 -7.53 55.12 0.25
C LYS A 149 -6.24 55.51 0.96
N GLU A 150 -6.29 55.79 2.25
CA GLU A 150 -5.14 56.27 3.03
C GLU A 150 -4.37 55.13 3.73
N VAL A 151 -4.75 53.89 3.48
CA VAL A 151 -4.09 52.70 4.06
C VAL A 151 -2.61 52.67 3.67
N SER A 152 -1.74 52.47 4.66
CA SER A 152 -0.27 52.56 4.53
C SER A 152 0.32 51.56 3.53
N ASP A 153 -0.30 50.39 3.35
CA ASP A 153 0.09 49.37 2.36
C ASP A 153 -1.04 49.12 1.33
N PRO A 154 -1.00 49.79 0.16
CA PRO A 154 -1.97 49.59 -0.91
C PRO A 154 -2.04 48.16 -1.47
N GLN A 155 -0.97 47.34 -1.33
CA GLN A 155 -0.98 45.94 -1.79
C GLN A 155 -1.89 45.05 -0.93
N LYS A 156 -2.25 45.50 0.27
CA LYS A 156 -3.22 44.83 1.17
C LYS A 156 -4.66 45.22 0.89
N VAL A 157 -4.91 46.17 -0.01
CA VAL A 157 -6.25 46.66 -0.35
C VAL A 157 -6.59 46.29 -1.78
N LEU A 158 -7.75 45.68 -1.97
CA LEU A 158 -8.34 45.36 -3.26
C LEU A 158 -9.54 46.27 -3.51
N VAL A 159 -9.57 46.90 -4.69
CA VAL A 159 -10.70 47.68 -5.16
C VAL A 159 -11.44 46.92 -6.25
N ILE A 160 -12.74 46.71 -6.05
CA ILE A 160 -13.63 46.14 -7.06
C ILE A 160 -14.43 47.29 -7.67
N SER A 161 -14.28 47.50 -8.97
CA SER A 161 -14.97 48.56 -9.71
C SER A 161 -15.36 48.11 -11.12
N GLY A 162 -16.25 48.89 -11.76
CA GLY A 162 -16.66 48.67 -13.15
C GLY A 162 -15.76 49.35 -14.18
N GLN A 163 -14.67 49.97 -13.74
CA GLN A 163 -13.65 50.56 -14.59
C GLN A 163 -12.62 49.49 -14.92
N GLU A 164 -12.21 49.35 -16.18
CA GLU A 164 -11.20 48.35 -16.61
C GLU A 164 -9.82 48.63 -16.01
N GLU A 165 -9.49 49.90 -15.84
CA GLU A 165 -8.27 50.34 -15.18
C GLU A 165 -8.48 50.58 -13.67
N PRO A 166 -7.43 50.39 -12.85
CA PRO A 166 -7.51 50.63 -11.41
C PRO A 166 -7.81 52.11 -11.13
N PRO A 167 -8.82 52.41 -10.27
CA PRO A 167 -9.19 53.80 -9.95
C PRO A 167 -8.09 54.58 -9.22
N LEU A 168 -7.12 53.89 -8.61
CA LEU A 168 -5.95 54.45 -7.95
C LEU A 168 -4.70 53.63 -8.29
N PRO A 169 -3.55 54.28 -8.60
CA PRO A 169 -2.29 53.57 -8.81
C PRO A 169 -1.84 52.85 -7.54
N ASN A 170 -1.16 51.71 -7.69
CA ASN A 170 -0.61 50.84 -6.63
C ASN A 170 -1.60 50.00 -5.81
N PHE A 171 -2.92 50.20 -5.97
CA PHE A 171 -3.92 49.31 -5.36
C PHE A 171 -4.13 48.05 -6.21
N LYS A 172 -4.44 46.92 -5.55
CA LYS A 172 -4.93 45.75 -6.29
C LYS A 172 -6.32 46.07 -6.82
N HIS A 173 -6.63 45.59 -8.02
CA HIS A 173 -7.91 45.87 -8.68
C HIS A 173 -8.52 44.61 -9.28
N LEU A 174 -9.83 44.49 -9.13
CA LEU A 174 -10.64 43.45 -9.74
C LEU A 174 -11.74 44.12 -10.56
N TYR A 175 -11.61 44.06 -11.88
CA TYR A 175 -12.65 44.50 -12.81
C TYR A 175 -13.88 43.61 -12.70
N ASN A 176 -15.04 44.22 -12.42
CA ASN A 176 -16.34 43.56 -12.46
C ASN A 176 -17.28 44.33 -13.41
N PRO A 177 -17.68 43.76 -14.56
CA PRO A 177 -18.46 44.50 -15.54
C PRO A 177 -19.81 44.92 -14.97
N LYS A 178 -20.27 46.13 -15.33
CA LYS A 178 -21.51 46.76 -14.85
C LYS A 178 -21.52 47.12 -13.35
N GLN A 179 -20.39 47.00 -12.65
CA GLN A 179 -20.26 47.41 -11.25
C GLN A 179 -20.39 48.94 -11.12
N GLN A 180 -21.39 49.39 -10.34
CA GLN A 180 -21.70 50.82 -10.13
C GLN A 180 -21.33 51.33 -8.73
N VAL A 181 -20.77 50.47 -7.88
CA VAL A 181 -20.31 50.82 -6.52
C VAL A 181 -18.87 50.36 -6.33
N PHE A 182 -18.08 51.13 -5.60
CA PHE A 182 -16.72 50.75 -5.26
C PHE A 182 -16.75 49.91 -4.00
N VAL A 183 -16.25 48.68 -4.09
CA VAL A 183 -16.05 47.79 -2.94
C VAL A 183 -14.57 47.76 -2.62
N TRP A 184 -14.22 48.15 -1.41
CA TRP A 184 -12.87 48.15 -0.86
C TRP A 184 -12.72 46.94 0.04
N ILE A 185 -11.69 46.15 -0.16
CA ILE A 185 -11.41 44.95 0.64
C ILE A 185 -10.01 45.05 1.21
N LEU A 186 -9.89 45.04 2.54
CA LEU A 186 -8.64 44.94 3.27
C LEU A 186 -8.33 43.47 3.58
N TYR A 187 -7.08 43.07 3.36
CA TYR A 187 -6.55 41.76 3.71
C TYR A 187 -5.70 41.81 4.98
N ILE A 188 -6.15 41.11 6.02
CA ILE A 188 -5.43 40.93 7.29
C ILE A 188 -4.62 39.64 7.22
N GLN A 189 -3.29 39.74 7.17
CA GLN A 189 -2.44 38.59 6.89
C GLN A 189 -2.31 37.63 8.08
N SER A 190 -2.33 38.14 9.32
CA SER A 190 -2.16 37.29 10.52
C SER A 190 -3.26 36.25 10.70
N THR A 191 -4.47 36.58 10.27
CA THR A 191 -5.69 35.76 10.40
C THR A 191 -6.24 35.31 9.06
N ASN A 192 -5.67 35.80 7.95
CA ASN A 192 -6.13 35.55 6.59
C ASN A 192 -7.60 35.98 6.36
N THR A 193 -8.00 37.07 7.03
CA THR A 193 -9.36 37.61 7.03
C THR A 193 -9.49 38.75 6.03
N PHE A 194 -10.66 38.83 5.37
CA PHE A 194 -11.01 39.94 4.49
C PHE A 194 -12.08 40.81 5.14
N ILE A 195 -11.84 42.12 5.17
CA ILE A 195 -12.79 43.09 5.68
C ILE A 195 -13.16 43.99 4.52
N PHE A 196 -14.45 44.14 4.24
CA PHE A 196 -14.90 44.99 3.16
C PHE A 196 -15.74 46.17 3.64
N ARG A 197 -15.63 47.25 2.88
CA ARG A 197 -16.47 48.44 2.94
C ARG A 197 -16.93 48.77 1.52
N TYR A 198 -18.08 49.39 1.38
CA TYR A 198 -18.51 49.86 0.06
C TYR A 198 -18.95 51.31 0.08
N SER A 199 -18.71 51.96 -1.04
CA SER A 199 -19.04 53.35 -1.31
C SER A 199 -19.80 53.45 -2.63
N GLY A 200 -20.93 54.17 -2.63
CA GLY A 200 -21.79 54.38 -3.79
C GLY A 200 -23.28 54.40 -3.46
N ASP A 201 -24.10 54.71 -4.48
CA ASP A 201 -25.53 54.98 -4.29
C ASP A 201 -26.47 53.79 -4.46
N ARG A 202 -25.95 52.64 -4.90
CA ARG A 202 -26.74 51.41 -5.03
C ARG A 202 -26.66 50.57 -3.77
N ASN A 203 -27.75 49.87 -3.47
CA ASN A 203 -27.76 48.86 -2.41
C ASN A 203 -26.85 47.70 -2.81
N LEU A 204 -25.97 47.33 -1.89
CA LEU A 204 -25.14 46.13 -1.97
C LEU A 204 -25.71 45.09 -1.02
N TYR A 205 -25.62 43.82 -1.40
CA TYR A 205 -26.06 42.70 -0.58
C TYR A 205 -24.89 41.75 -0.34
N LEU A 206 -24.75 41.29 0.89
CA LEU A 206 -23.82 40.26 1.32
C LEU A 206 -24.64 39.05 1.75
N ASN A 207 -24.47 37.91 1.07
CA ASN A 207 -25.22 36.67 1.38
C ASN A 207 -26.75 36.92 1.45
N GLY A 208 -27.26 37.74 0.51
CA GLY A 208 -28.67 38.10 0.43
C GLY A 208 -29.12 39.21 1.41
N HIS A 209 -28.32 39.57 2.41
CA HIS A 209 -28.64 40.63 3.36
C HIS A 209 -28.13 41.99 2.88
N LYS A 210 -28.96 43.03 3.00
CA LYS A 210 -28.59 44.40 2.64
C LYS A 210 -27.49 44.90 3.58
N VAL A 211 -26.39 45.38 3.03
CA VAL A 211 -25.30 46.01 3.80
C VAL A 211 -25.42 47.53 3.79
N GLU A 212 -25.07 48.16 4.91
CA GLU A 212 -25.08 49.61 5.09
C GLU A 212 -23.83 50.25 4.46
N ARG A 213 -24.02 51.44 3.88
CA ARG A 213 -22.95 52.18 3.19
C ARG A 213 -21.83 52.52 4.18
N ASN A 214 -20.58 52.41 3.72
CA ASN A 214 -19.37 52.72 4.47
C ASN A 214 -19.15 51.92 5.77
N ASN A 215 -20.02 51.00 6.18
CA ASN A 215 -19.77 50.11 7.31
C ASN A 215 -18.77 49.02 6.95
N ALA A 216 -17.96 48.63 7.92
CA ALA A 216 -17.05 47.49 7.80
C ALA A 216 -17.78 46.17 8.05
N TYR A 217 -17.59 45.22 7.15
CA TYR A 217 -18.13 43.86 7.25
C TYR A 217 -17.02 42.85 7.02
N ILE A 218 -17.09 41.72 7.72
CA ILE A 218 -16.17 40.61 7.48
C ILE A 218 -16.72 39.74 6.36
N LEU A 219 -15.85 39.44 5.39
CA LEU A 219 -16.15 38.57 4.27
C LEU A 219 -15.72 37.15 4.63
N SER A 220 -16.65 36.37 5.19
CA SER A 220 -16.42 34.97 5.56
C SER A 220 -16.32 34.06 4.33
N VAL A 221 -15.72 32.88 4.50
CA VAL A 221 -15.59 31.87 3.43
C VAL A 221 -16.96 31.54 2.83
N GLY A 222 -17.04 31.53 1.50
CA GLY A 222 -18.27 31.27 0.76
C GLY A 222 -19.21 32.47 0.62
N SER A 223 -18.83 33.64 1.15
CA SER A 223 -19.65 34.84 1.02
C SER A 223 -19.74 35.34 -0.43
N VAL A 224 -20.89 35.89 -0.76
CA VAL A 224 -21.21 36.47 -2.07
C VAL A 224 -21.62 37.92 -1.90
N ILE A 225 -20.90 38.80 -2.59
CA ILE A 225 -21.24 40.21 -2.73
C ILE A 225 -22.03 40.36 -4.03
N LYS A 226 -23.29 40.81 -3.96
CA LYS A 226 -24.14 40.98 -5.14
C LYS A 226 -24.97 42.26 -5.11
N THR A 227 -25.38 42.69 -6.30
CA THR A 227 -26.44 43.69 -6.50
C THR A 227 -27.44 43.13 -7.53
N SER A 228 -28.60 43.77 -7.69
CA SER A 228 -29.64 43.32 -8.61
C SER A 228 -29.26 43.35 -10.11
N ARG A 229 -28.14 43.98 -10.49
CA ARG A 229 -27.76 44.15 -11.91
C ARG A 229 -26.28 43.90 -12.21
N MET A 230 -25.53 43.31 -11.27
CA MET A 230 -24.08 43.09 -11.39
C MET A 230 -23.75 41.61 -11.26
N PRO A 231 -22.70 41.12 -11.93
CA PRO A 231 -22.18 39.80 -11.66
C PRO A 231 -21.77 39.69 -10.18
N PRO A 232 -22.15 38.59 -9.50
CA PRO A 232 -21.78 38.35 -8.12
C PRO A 232 -20.26 38.19 -7.97
N VAL A 233 -19.70 38.76 -6.90
CA VAL A 233 -18.30 38.59 -6.52
C VAL A 233 -18.23 37.64 -5.33
N TYR A 234 -17.57 36.50 -5.53
CA TYR A 234 -17.41 35.46 -4.53
C TYR A 234 -16.13 35.65 -3.72
N TYR A 235 -16.16 35.21 -2.46
CA TYR A 235 -14.98 35.14 -1.57
C TYR A 235 -13.76 34.53 -2.28
N GLY A 236 -13.92 33.40 -2.99
CA GLY A 236 -12.82 32.72 -3.66
C GLY A 236 -12.14 33.55 -4.75
N LYS A 237 -12.89 34.48 -5.38
CA LYS A 237 -12.32 35.39 -6.39
C LYS A 237 -11.49 36.49 -5.76
N VAL A 238 -11.93 36.98 -4.59
CA VAL A 238 -11.19 37.95 -3.77
C VAL A 238 -9.90 37.31 -3.24
N SER A 239 -9.99 36.10 -2.67
CA SER A 239 -8.83 35.41 -2.12
C SER A 239 -7.77 35.10 -3.20
N GLU A 240 -8.18 34.75 -4.42
CA GLU A 240 -7.27 34.52 -5.56
C GLU A 240 -6.35 35.72 -5.83
N VAL A 241 -6.80 36.95 -5.58
CA VAL A 241 -6.00 38.17 -5.82
C VAL A 241 -4.95 38.38 -4.72
N PHE A 242 -5.20 37.89 -3.51
CA PHE A 242 -4.30 38.04 -2.36
C PHE A 242 -3.34 36.86 -2.17
N VAL A 243 -3.76 35.63 -2.51
CA VAL A 243 -2.96 34.40 -2.39
C VAL A 243 -1.82 34.33 -3.42
N GLN A 244 -1.83 35.19 -4.44
CA GLN A 244 -0.77 35.28 -5.46
C GLN A 244 0.58 35.73 -4.86
N LYS A 245 1.38 34.79 -4.36
CA LYS A 245 2.84 34.97 -4.29
C LYS A 245 3.37 34.94 -5.72
N LYS A 246 3.79 36.08 -6.26
CA LYS A 246 4.38 36.21 -7.60
C LYS A 246 5.62 35.31 -7.83
N GLU A 247 6.26 34.82 -6.77
CA GLU A 247 7.52 34.08 -6.84
C GLU A 247 7.38 32.54 -6.87
N SER A 248 6.20 31.99 -6.59
CA SER A 248 5.95 30.54 -6.65
C SER A 248 5.13 30.21 -7.90
N GLY A 249 5.66 29.39 -8.81
CA GLY A 249 4.97 29.01 -10.06
C GLY A 249 3.51 28.61 -9.83
N ARG A 250 2.59 29.26 -10.54
CA ARG A 250 1.14 29.00 -10.43
C ARG A 250 0.82 27.65 -11.04
N ILE A 251 -0.05 26.85 -10.42
CA ILE A 251 -0.58 25.64 -11.04
C ILE A 251 -1.84 25.95 -11.83
N MET A 252 -1.88 25.45 -13.07
CA MET A 252 -3.06 25.41 -13.92
C MET A 252 -3.23 24.01 -14.52
N LEU A 253 -4.32 23.34 -14.14
CA LEU A 253 -4.75 22.07 -14.72
C LEU A 253 -5.79 22.35 -15.80
N LYS A 254 -5.53 21.97 -17.05
CA LYS A 254 -6.45 22.11 -18.19
C LYS A 254 -6.76 20.74 -18.79
N ALA A 255 -8.03 20.35 -18.78
CA ALA A 255 -8.56 19.19 -19.48
C ALA A 255 -9.32 19.68 -20.73
N ARG A 256 -8.92 19.23 -21.92
CA ARG A 256 -9.53 19.59 -23.20
C ARG A 256 -10.24 18.38 -23.81
N ASP A 257 -11.55 18.47 -24.00
CA ASP A 257 -12.40 17.46 -24.68
C ASP A 257 -12.11 16.00 -24.25
N VAL A 258 -11.95 15.79 -22.95
CA VAL A 258 -11.51 14.50 -22.41
C VAL A 258 -12.64 13.48 -22.48
N VAL A 259 -12.37 12.34 -23.11
CA VAL A 259 -13.29 11.20 -23.21
C VAL A 259 -12.63 9.96 -22.62
N TYR A 260 -13.37 9.23 -21.79
CA TYR A 260 -12.92 7.94 -21.26
C TYR A 260 -13.91 6.83 -21.57
N LYS A 261 -13.40 5.71 -22.09
CA LYS A 261 -14.18 4.48 -22.35
C LYS A 261 -13.64 3.36 -21.47
N PHE A 262 -14.52 2.62 -20.79
CA PHE A 262 -14.12 1.41 -20.05
C PHE A 262 -13.59 0.35 -21.02
N ASN A 263 -14.33 0.13 -22.10
CA ASN A 263 -14.06 -0.81 -23.19
C ASN A 263 -14.56 -0.16 -24.50
N ASP A 264 -14.27 -0.77 -25.66
CA ASP A 264 -14.68 -0.24 -26.99
C ASP A 264 -16.18 0.10 -27.13
N LYS A 265 -17.05 -0.48 -26.28
CA LYS A 265 -18.51 -0.32 -26.35
C LYS A 265 -19.13 0.60 -25.29
N GLN A 266 -18.43 0.92 -24.19
CA GLN A 266 -19.03 1.64 -23.06
C GLN A 266 -18.21 2.89 -22.73
N ILE A 267 -18.80 4.05 -23.03
CA ILE A 267 -18.29 5.35 -22.60
C ILE A 267 -18.47 5.44 -21.09
N GLY A 268 -17.39 5.72 -20.38
CA GLY A 268 -17.38 5.94 -18.94
C GLY A 268 -17.54 7.41 -18.58
N ILE A 269 -16.91 8.31 -19.35
CA ILE A 269 -17.02 9.77 -19.23
C ILE A 269 -17.14 10.37 -20.64
N HIS A 270 -18.18 11.16 -20.85
CA HIS A 270 -18.41 11.90 -22.10
C HIS A 270 -17.48 13.11 -22.21
N ALA A 271 -17.31 13.63 -23.43
CA ALA A 271 -16.41 14.75 -23.69
C ALA A 271 -16.72 15.93 -22.77
N PHE A 272 -15.70 16.44 -22.08
CA PHE A 272 -15.83 17.61 -21.24
C PHE A 272 -14.52 18.40 -21.21
N SER A 273 -14.65 19.68 -20.92
CA SER A 273 -13.54 20.60 -20.73
C SER A 273 -13.55 21.17 -19.32
N PHE A 274 -12.39 21.25 -18.69
CA PHE A 274 -12.25 21.72 -17.31
C PHE A 274 -10.93 22.47 -17.10
N THR A 275 -10.99 23.50 -16.25
CA THR A 275 -9.81 24.22 -15.78
C THR A 275 -9.82 24.34 -14.26
N GLY A 276 -8.74 23.93 -13.61
CA GLY A 276 -8.47 24.14 -12.19
C GLY A 276 -7.24 25.01 -12.00
N ARG A 277 -7.26 25.90 -11.00
CA ARG A 277 -6.17 26.85 -10.72
C ARG A 277 -5.72 26.73 -9.26
N SER A 278 -4.45 27.04 -8.98
CA SER A 278 -3.95 27.25 -7.62
C SER A 278 -4.90 28.10 -6.79
N GLY A 279 -5.15 27.69 -5.55
CA GLY A 279 -6.05 28.40 -4.64
C GLY A 279 -7.51 27.98 -4.70
N GLN A 280 -7.89 27.05 -5.58
CA GLN A 280 -9.28 26.61 -5.73
C GLN A 280 -9.54 25.27 -5.03
N LEU A 281 -10.67 25.22 -4.31
CA LEU A 281 -11.32 24.00 -3.83
C LEU A 281 -12.43 23.61 -4.81
N VAL A 282 -12.23 22.52 -5.55
CA VAL A 282 -13.14 22.05 -6.60
C VAL A 282 -13.88 20.81 -6.13
N GLY A 283 -15.21 20.87 -6.06
CA GLY A 283 -16.06 19.74 -5.74
C GLY A 283 -16.58 19.03 -6.99
N ILE A 284 -16.65 17.71 -6.95
CA ILE A 284 -17.32 16.86 -7.93
C ILE A 284 -18.51 16.20 -7.23
N MET A 285 -19.72 16.46 -7.73
CA MET A 285 -20.98 16.00 -7.14
C MET A 285 -21.82 15.22 -8.17
N GLY A 286 -22.63 14.29 -7.69
CA GLY A 286 -23.47 13.45 -8.55
C GLY A 286 -24.06 12.28 -7.78
N GLY A 287 -25.08 11.64 -8.34
CA GLY A 287 -25.69 10.44 -7.74
C GLY A 287 -24.72 9.26 -7.57
N SER A 288 -25.14 8.21 -6.87
CA SER A 288 -24.32 7.00 -6.75
C SER A 288 -24.15 6.32 -8.12
N GLY A 289 -22.93 5.87 -8.42
CA GLY A 289 -22.62 5.17 -9.68
C GLY A 289 -22.59 6.03 -10.96
N THR A 290 -22.57 7.36 -10.86
CA THR A 290 -22.53 8.26 -12.03
C THR A 290 -21.15 8.39 -12.67
N GLY A 291 -20.08 7.92 -12.00
CA GLY A 291 -18.70 7.97 -12.52
C GLY A 291 -17.77 8.96 -11.80
N LYS A 292 -18.13 9.49 -10.63
CA LYS A 292 -17.30 10.46 -9.85
C LYS A 292 -15.85 10.00 -9.65
N SER A 293 -15.64 8.82 -9.05
CA SER A 293 -14.29 8.27 -8.87
C SER A 293 -13.60 7.94 -10.19
N THR A 294 -14.36 7.66 -11.26
CA THR A 294 -13.78 7.46 -12.61
C THR A 294 -13.26 8.78 -13.16
N LEU A 295 -14.04 9.87 -13.05
CA LEU A 295 -13.64 11.21 -13.45
C LEU A 295 -12.38 11.67 -12.71
N LEU A 296 -12.34 11.46 -11.39
CA LEU A 296 -11.20 11.82 -10.56
C LEU A 296 -9.93 11.04 -10.95
N ASN A 297 -10.05 9.75 -11.28
CA ASN A 297 -8.94 8.92 -11.77
C ASN A 297 -8.50 9.23 -13.21
N VAL A 298 -9.37 9.81 -14.03
CA VAL A 298 -9.00 10.33 -15.35
C VAL A 298 -8.22 11.64 -15.19
N LEU A 299 -8.71 12.55 -14.33
CA LEU A 299 -8.07 13.85 -14.07
C LEU A 299 -6.69 13.72 -13.40
N ASN A 300 -6.47 12.72 -12.54
CA ASN A 300 -5.18 12.48 -11.91
C ASN A 300 -4.20 11.64 -12.76
N GLY A 301 -4.60 11.23 -13.97
CA GLY A 301 -3.77 10.47 -14.90
C GLY A 301 -3.62 8.96 -14.60
N SER A 302 -4.36 8.42 -13.62
CA SER A 302 -4.37 6.99 -13.30
C SER A 302 -5.01 6.16 -14.41
N TYR A 303 -6.09 6.67 -15.00
CA TYR A 303 -6.73 6.11 -16.17
C TYR A 303 -6.33 6.88 -17.41
N ARG A 304 -5.86 6.15 -18.43
CA ARG A 304 -5.54 6.74 -19.72
C ARG A 304 -6.82 7.08 -20.46
N MET A 305 -6.97 8.34 -20.84
CA MET A 305 -8.11 8.80 -21.64
C MET A 305 -8.11 8.17 -23.04
N SER A 306 -9.30 8.05 -23.65
CA SER A 306 -9.48 7.52 -25.00
C SER A 306 -9.34 8.59 -26.08
N SER A 307 -9.64 9.85 -25.74
CA SER A 307 -9.50 11.03 -26.59
C SER A 307 -9.38 12.28 -25.70
N GLY A 308 -8.85 13.37 -26.27
CA GLY A 308 -8.58 14.62 -25.56
C GLY A 308 -7.18 14.65 -24.93
N SER A 309 -6.92 15.70 -24.15
CA SER A 309 -5.62 15.93 -23.52
C SER A 309 -5.77 16.59 -22.14
N ILE A 310 -4.87 16.28 -21.21
CA ILE A 310 -4.83 16.91 -19.88
C ILE A 310 -3.42 17.46 -19.65
N HIS A 311 -3.34 18.78 -19.49
CA HIS A 311 -2.10 19.52 -19.28
C HIS A 311 -2.04 20.12 -17.88
N ILE A 312 -0.87 20.08 -17.25
CA ILE A 312 -0.53 20.82 -16.03
C ILE A 312 0.57 21.81 -16.41
N ASN A 313 0.29 23.11 -16.37
CA ASN A 313 1.23 24.16 -16.81
C ASN A 313 1.79 23.92 -18.22
N GLY A 314 0.96 23.43 -19.14
CA GLY A 314 1.36 23.08 -20.50
C GLY A 314 1.98 21.69 -20.67
N LEU A 315 2.28 20.97 -19.58
CA LEU A 315 2.87 19.63 -19.64
C LEU A 315 1.79 18.53 -19.66
N ASP A 316 1.86 17.58 -20.59
CA ASP A 316 0.89 16.48 -20.68
C ASP A 316 1.12 15.42 -19.57
N ILE A 317 0.03 15.05 -18.90
CA ILE A 317 0.04 14.14 -17.73
C ILE A 317 0.51 12.71 -18.04
N HIS A 318 0.37 12.25 -19.27
CA HIS A 318 0.72 10.89 -19.68
C HIS A 318 2.06 10.81 -20.41
N GLU A 319 2.42 11.82 -21.20
CA GLU A 319 3.67 11.86 -21.95
C GLU A 319 4.86 12.31 -21.09
N GLN A 320 4.66 13.28 -20.19
CA GLN A 320 5.73 13.93 -19.42
C GLN A 320 5.69 13.59 -17.92
N LYS A 321 5.51 12.31 -17.61
CA LYS A 321 5.36 11.81 -16.22
C LYS A 321 6.52 12.12 -15.28
N GLU A 322 7.75 12.13 -15.78
CA GLU A 322 8.93 12.41 -14.95
C GLU A 322 8.99 13.89 -14.51
N ALA A 323 8.59 14.82 -15.39
CA ALA A 323 8.55 16.25 -15.05
C ALA A 323 7.43 16.58 -14.04
N LEU A 324 6.35 15.81 -14.04
CA LEU A 324 5.20 15.98 -13.13
C LEU A 324 5.30 15.14 -11.85
N LYS A 325 6.45 14.53 -11.58
CA LYS A 325 6.66 13.66 -10.43
C LYS A 325 6.53 14.44 -9.12
N GLY A 326 5.68 13.93 -8.23
CA GLY A 326 5.41 14.57 -6.93
C GLY A 326 4.51 15.81 -6.99
N VAL A 327 4.11 16.29 -8.17
CA VAL A 327 3.16 17.43 -8.32
C VAL A 327 1.74 17.02 -7.90
N ILE A 328 1.37 15.77 -8.19
CA ILE A 328 0.03 15.22 -7.93
C ILE A 328 0.05 14.37 -6.65
N GLY A 329 -0.84 14.69 -5.71
CA GLY A 329 -1.22 13.87 -4.57
C GLY A 329 -2.60 13.25 -4.77
N HIS A 330 -2.81 12.02 -4.29
CA HIS A 330 -4.11 11.36 -4.38
C HIS A 330 -4.46 10.66 -3.06
N VAL A 331 -5.55 11.11 -2.43
CA VAL A 331 -6.12 10.49 -1.24
C VAL A 331 -7.29 9.59 -1.68
N PRO A 332 -7.16 8.26 -1.55
CA PRO A 332 -8.24 7.34 -1.89
C PRO A 332 -9.37 7.36 -0.85
N GLN A 333 -10.53 6.80 -1.24
CA GLN A 333 -11.69 6.70 -0.37
C GLN A 333 -11.41 5.85 0.87
N GLU A 334 -10.76 4.68 0.68
CA GLU A 334 -10.37 3.79 1.77
C GLU A 334 -9.15 4.29 2.54
N ASP A 335 -9.14 4.07 3.85
CA ASP A 335 -8.03 4.46 4.73
C ASP A 335 -6.94 3.38 4.75
N LEU A 336 -5.92 3.60 3.91
CA LEU A 336 -4.82 2.67 3.67
C LEU A 336 -3.67 2.91 4.64
N LEU A 337 -3.81 2.44 5.87
CA LEU A 337 -2.84 2.64 6.94
C LEU A 337 -2.22 1.30 7.35
N ILE A 338 -1.02 1.33 7.93
CA ILE A 338 -0.43 0.15 8.55
C ILE A 338 -0.99 0.07 9.97
N GLU A 339 -1.84 -0.92 10.20
CA GLU A 339 -2.72 -1.00 11.37
C GLU A 339 -1.95 -1.28 12.67
N GLU A 340 -0.81 -1.98 12.59
CA GLU A 340 0.00 -2.35 13.75
C GLU A 340 0.90 -1.21 14.23
N LEU A 341 1.11 -0.18 13.40
CA LEU A 341 1.98 0.96 13.71
C LEU A 341 1.22 2.11 14.38
N THR A 342 1.94 3.00 15.05
CA THR A 342 1.36 4.23 15.62
C THR A 342 1.10 5.29 14.56
N VAL A 343 0.35 6.34 14.92
CA VAL A 343 0.16 7.53 14.07
C VAL A 343 1.51 8.15 13.69
N PHE A 344 2.41 8.34 14.67
CA PHE A 344 3.75 8.86 14.44
C PHE A 344 4.57 7.98 13.49
N GLU A 345 4.57 6.66 13.68
CA GLU A 345 5.37 5.74 12.86
C GLU A 345 4.87 5.67 11.41
N ASN A 346 3.55 5.71 11.19
CA ASN A 346 2.98 5.78 9.85
C ASN A 346 3.50 7.02 9.12
N LEU A 347 3.48 8.18 9.78
CA LEU A 347 4.00 9.44 9.22
C LEU A 347 5.53 9.39 9.03
N TYR A 348 6.27 8.89 10.02
CA TYR A 348 7.73 8.80 9.99
C TYR A 348 8.25 7.96 8.83
N PHE A 349 7.74 6.74 8.65
CA PHE A 349 8.18 5.88 7.53
C PHE A 349 7.73 6.41 6.17
N ASN A 350 6.60 7.11 6.10
CA ASN A 350 6.19 7.78 4.88
C ASN A 350 7.15 8.94 4.54
N ALA A 351 7.53 9.74 5.52
CA ALA A 351 8.48 10.84 5.34
C ALA A 351 9.88 10.33 4.93
N GLU A 352 10.41 9.27 5.56
CA GLU A 352 11.69 8.65 5.15
C GLU A 352 11.67 8.15 3.69
N LEU A 353 10.51 7.73 3.16
CA LEU A 353 10.35 7.33 1.75
C LEU A 353 10.19 8.51 0.79
N CYS A 354 9.92 9.71 1.29
CA CYS A 354 9.63 10.90 0.48
C CYS A 354 10.72 11.97 0.52
N PHE A 355 11.56 11.98 1.55
CA PHE A 355 12.53 13.05 1.82
C PHE A 355 13.93 12.48 2.09
N SER A 356 14.62 12.09 1.02
CA SER A 356 15.93 11.45 1.17
C SER A 356 17.07 12.38 1.59
N ASP A 357 16.94 13.67 1.30
CA ASP A 357 17.95 14.69 1.66
C ASP A 357 17.86 15.12 3.13
N PHE A 358 16.77 14.77 3.80
CA PHE A 358 16.51 15.20 5.17
C PHE A 358 17.24 14.28 6.14
N THR A 359 17.81 14.89 7.18
CA THR A 359 18.33 14.20 8.35
C THR A 359 17.19 13.67 9.22
N LYS A 360 17.47 12.68 10.08
CA LYS A 360 16.44 12.13 10.98
C LYS A 360 15.77 13.19 11.86
N PRO A 361 16.48 14.17 12.45
CA PRO A 361 15.84 15.25 13.21
C PRO A 361 14.90 16.11 12.37
N GLU A 362 15.27 16.41 11.12
CA GLU A 362 14.41 17.18 10.21
C GLU A 362 13.14 16.40 9.85
N ILE A 363 13.26 15.08 9.62
CA ILE A 363 12.10 14.20 9.40
C ILE A 363 11.19 14.21 10.63
N VAL A 364 11.74 14.08 11.83
CA VAL A 364 10.94 14.15 13.07
C VAL A 364 10.25 15.50 13.19
N SER A 365 10.94 16.61 12.93
CA SER A 365 10.33 17.95 12.97
C SER A 365 9.19 18.10 11.95
N LEU A 366 9.36 17.53 10.74
CA LEU A 366 8.32 17.53 9.72
C LEU A 366 7.08 16.75 10.18
N VAL A 367 7.29 15.57 10.77
CA VAL A 367 6.21 14.74 11.33
C VAL A 367 5.49 15.46 12.47
N GLU A 368 6.23 16.08 13.40
CA GLU A 368 5.64 16.85 14.50
C GLU A 368 4.85 18.07 13.99
N SER A 369 5.32 18.73 12.93
CA SER A 369 4.56 19.80 12.26
C SER A 369 3.27 19.25 11.63
N ALA A 370 3.33 18.08 10.98
CA ALA A 370 2.15 17.45 10.39
C ALA A 370 1.13 17.05 11.48
N LEU A 371 1.58 16.47 12.60
CA LEU A 371 0.68 16.12 13.72
C LEU A 371 -0.08 17.34 14.26
N LYS A 372 0.56 18.50 14.32
CA LYS A 372 -0.08 19.77 14.69
C LYS A 372 -1.04 20.27 13.61
N ASP A 373 -0.60 20.30 12.36
CA ASP A 373 -1.40 20.78 11.23
C ASP A 373 -2.69 19.97 11.03
N PHE A 374 -2.68 18.68 11.36
CA PHE A 374 -3.81 17.76 11.18
C PHE A 374 -4.58 17.44 12.47
N ASP A 375 -4.29 18.12 13.59
CA ASP A 375 -4.97 17.89 14.88
C ASP A 375 -4.92 16.39 15.30
N LEU A 376 -3.69 15.87 15.34
CA LEU A 376 -3.35 14.47 15.67
C LEU A 376 -2.32 14.35 16.81
N VAL A 377 -1.99 15.45 17.48
CA VAL A 377 -0.98 15.48 18.56
C VAL A 377 -1.32 14.52 19.70
N GLU A 378 -2.58 14.51 20.15
CA GLU A 378 -3.05 13.59 21.20
C GLU A 378 -3.00 12.12 20.78
N ALA A 379 -3.14 11.86 19.47
CA ALA A 379 -3.16 10.53 18.89
C ALA A 379 -1.77 10.02 18.49
N ARG A 380 -0.71 10.83 18.67
CA ARG A 380 0.66 10.58 18.19
C ARG A 380 1.16 9.16 18.43
N ASP A 381 1.04 8.69 19.67
CA ASP A 381 1.57 7.39 20.11
C ASP A 381 0.50 6.29 20.14
N MET A 382 -0.73 6.60 19.72
CA MET A 382 -1.80 5.62 19.59
C MET A 382 -1.56 4.72 18.39
N VAL A 383 -1.79 3.41 18.57
CA VAL A 383 -1.79 2.42 17.48
C VAL A 383 -3.00 2.68 16.58
N VAL A 384 -2.82 2.56 15.27
CA VAL A 384 -3.88 2.86 14.30
C VAL A 384 -5.05 1.89 14.39
N GLY A 385 -4.76 0.61 14.58
CA GLY A 385 -5.76 -0.45 14.73
C GLY A 385 -6.50 -0.79 13.43
N SER A 386 -7.25 -1.89 13.48
CA SER A 386 -8.12 -2.30 12.39
C SER A 386 -9.50 -1.62 12.50
N PRO A 387 -10.31 -1.57 11.43
CA PRO A 387 -11.68 -1.06 11.52
C PRO A 387 -12.57 -1.77 12.57
N LEU A 388 -12.20 -3.01 12.93
CA LEU A 388 -12.87 -3.82 13.95
C LEU A 388 -12.33 -3.50 15.35
N ASN A 389 -11.01 -3.27 15.47
CA ASN A 389 -10.33 -2.87 16.71
C ASN A 389 -10.15 -1.35 16.73
N LYS A 390 -11.24 -0.61 16.98
CA LYS A 390 -11.27 0.86 16.95
C LYS A 390 -10.44 1.47 18.09
N THR A 391 -9.17 1.73 17.82
CA THR A 391 -8.29 2.52 18.70
C THR A 391 -8.35 4.01 18.35
N LEU A 392 -8.32 4.34 17.05
CA LEU A 392 -8.54 5.70 16.54
C LEU A 392 -10.00 5.96 16.20
N SER A 393 -10.45 7.20 16.38
CA SER A 393 -11.74 7.64 15.84
C SER A 393 -11.71 7.67 14.30
N GLY A 394 -12.88 7.54 13.66
CA GLY A 394 -12.99 7.61 12.19
C GLY A 394 -12.44 8.93 11.63
N GLY A 395 -12.71 10.05 12.32
CA GLY A 395 -12.17 11.36 11.96
C GLY A 395 -10.64 11.42 12.05
N GLN A 396 -10.05 10.94 13.16
CA GLN A 396 -8.59 10.88 13.31
C GLN A 396 -7.94 9.99 12.25
N ARG A 397 -8.52 8.82 11.96
CA ARG A 397 -8.02 7.90 10.93
C ARG A 397 -8.02 8.57 9.54
N LYS A 398 -9.09 9.29 9.19
CA LYS A 398 -9.19 10.03 7.93
C LYS A 398 -8.20 11.18 7.86
N ARG A 399 -8.02 11.94 8.96
CA ARG A 399 -7.01 13.00 9.05
C ARG A 399 -5.58 12.45 8.88
N LEU A 400 -5.26 11.30 9.48
CA LEU A 400 -3.97 10.63 9.27
C LEU A 400 -3.76 10.21 7.81
N ASN A 401 -4.77 9.63 7.18
CA ASN A 401 -4.70 9.25 5.76
C ASN A 401 -4.46 10.47 4.85
N ILE A 402 -5.12 11.59 5.14
CA ILE A 402 -4.91 12.87 4.45
C ILE A 402 -3.50 13.44 4.74
N ALA A 403 -3.03 13.35 5.99
CA ALA A 403 -1.71 13.82 6.40
C ALA A 403 -0.58 13.10 5.66
N LEU A 404 -0.67 11.78 5.48
CA LEU A 404 0.29 10.98 4.72
C LEU A 404 0.50 11.47 3.29
N GLU A 405 -0.56 11.95 2.65
CA GLU A 405 -0.48 12.49 1.30
C GLU A 405 -0.01 13.95 1.28
N LEU A 406 -0.46 14.76 2.25
CA LEU A 406 -0.17 16.18 2.32
C LEU A 406 1.21 16.54 2.86
N MET A 407 1.87 15.65 3.60
CA MET A 407 3.25 15.84 4.05
C MET A 407 4.21 16.10 2.90
N ARG A 408 3.95 15.53 1.72
CA ARG A 408 4.76 15.70 0.49
C ARG A 408 4.58 17.07 -0.17
N GLU A 409 3.68 17.88 0.34
CA GLU A 409 3.33 19.19 -0.20
C GLU A 409 2.96 19.18 -1.71
N PRO A 410 2.04 18.28 -2.16
CA PRO A 410 1.66 18.22 -3.57
C PRO A 410 0.99 19.52 -4.00
N SER A 411 1.27 19.96 -5.22
CA SER A 411 0.71 21.20 -5.79
C SER A 411 -0.74 21.01 -6.24
N ILE A 412 -1.11 19.79 -6.65
CA ILE A 412 -2.49 19.36 -6.94
C ILE A 412 -2.84 18.18 -6.04
N LEU A 413 -3.94 18.28 -5.30
CA LEU A 413 -4.46 17.22 -4.45
C LEU A 413 -5.80 16.72 -4.96
N PHE A 414 -5.90 15.42 -5.22
CA PHE A 414 -7.16 14.74 -5.54
C PHE A 414 -7.66 13.92 -4.36
N VAL A 415 -8.86 14.19 -3.85
CA VAL A 415 -9.39 13.56 -2.63
C VAL A 415 -10.72 12.86 -2.93
N ASP A 416 -10.77 11.54 -2.79
CA ASP A 416 -12.01 10.78 -3.02
C ASP A 416 -12.82 10.62 -1.73
N GLU A 417 -14.01 11.21 -1.71
CA GLU A 417 -14.99 11.16 -0.60
C GLU A 417 -14.39 11.40 0.81
N PRO A 418 -13.84 12.60 1.09
CA PRO A 418 -13.20 12.89 2.37
C PRO A 418 -14.14 12.88 3.58
N THR A 419 -15.44 13.09 3.36
CA THR A 419 -16.46 13.24 4.41
C THR A 419 -17.29 11.97 4.64
N SER A 420 -17.02 10.89 3.90
CA SER A 420 -17.80 9.66 3.97
C SER A 420 -17.53 8.91 5.28
N GLY A 421 -18.60 8.51 5.97
CA GLY A 421 -18.52 7.78 7.24
C GLY A 421 -18.10 8.63 8.45
N LEU A 422 -18.06 9.96 8.32
CA LEU A 422 -17.72 10.89 9.40
C LEU A 422 -18.97 11.56 10.01
N SER A 423 -18.83 12.07 11.23
CA SER A 423 -19.81 12.98 11.81
C SER A 423 -19.83 14.32 11.07
N SER A 424 -20.89 15.12 11.22
CA SER A 424 -20.97 16.44 10.58
C SER A 424 -19.82 17.37 11.01
N MET A 425 -19.49 17.37 12.31
CA MET A 425 -18.41 18.20 12.86
C MET A 425 -17.03 17.74 12.37
N ASP A 426 -16.78 16.43 12.31
CA ASP A 426 -15.52 15.91 11.76
C ASP A 426 -15.38 16.18 10.27
N SER A 427 -16.48 16.09 9.51
CA SER A 427 -16.52 16.43 8.09
C SER A 427 -16.15 17.90 7.86
N GLU A 428 -16.70 18.80 8.67
CA GLU A 428 -16.38 20.22 8.61
C GLU A 428 -14.90 20.49 8.92
N LYS A 429 -14.36 19.87 9.97
CA LYS A 429 -12.92 19.96 10.30
C LYS A 429 -12.04 19.49 9.14
N VAL A 430 -12.35 18.34 8.53
CA VAL A 430 -11.61 17.82 7.37
C VAL A 430 -11.68 18.78 6.18
N MET A 431 -12.86 19.34 5.91
CA MET A 431 -13.05 20.29 4.81
C MET A 431 -12.34 21.63 5.07
N ALA A 432 -12.33 22.12 6.31
CA ALA A 432 -11.56 23.29 6.72
C ALA A 432 -10.05 23.07 6.54
N LEU A 433 -9.54 21.88 6.87
CA LEU A 433 -8.15 21.50 6.61
C LEU A 433 -7.82 21.54 5.12
N LEU A 434 -8.67 20.95 4.26
CA LEU A 434 -8.50 20.99 2.80
C LEU A 434 -8.58 22.43 2.26
N LYS A 435 -9.49 23.27 2.80
CA LYS A 435 -9.57 24.68 2.42
C LYS A 435 -8.30 25.44 2.81
N ARG A 436 -7.73 25.20 3.99
CA ARG A 436 -6.43 25.77 4.38
C ARG A 436 -5.30 25.41 3.41
N GLN A 437 -5.32 24.21 2.81
CA GLN A 437 -4.34 23.84 1.79
C GLN A 437 -4.49 24.68 0.52
N THR A 438 -5.71 25.02 0.11
CA THR A 438 -5.93 25.93 -1.03
C THR A 438 -5.40 27.33 -0.75
N LEU A 439 -5.53 27.83 0.48
CA LEU A 439 -4.97 29.12 0.89
C LEU A 439 -3.43 29.16 0.85
N LYS A 440 -2.77 28.00 0.96
CA LYS A 440 -1.32 27.82 0.72
C LYS A 440 -0.95 27.78 -0.79
N GLY A 441 -1.89 28.04 -1.70
CA GLY A 441 -1.66 28.08 -3.15
C GLY A 441 -1.86 26.74 -3.89
N ARG A 442 -2.35 25.70 -3.20
CA ARG A 442 -2.57 24.37 -3.79
C ARG A 442 -3.91 24.31 -4.54
N LEU A 443 -4.00 23.45 -5.56
CA LEU A 443 -5.28 23.11 -6.20
C LEU A 443 -5.82 21.83 -5.54
N VAL A 444 -7.03 21.87 -4.98
CA VAL A 444 -7.66 20.70 -4.36
C VAL A 444 -8.91 20.33 -5.14
N ILE A 445 -9.00 19.09 -5.63
CA ILE A 445 -10.15 18.54 -6.35
C ILE A 445 -10.66 17.35 -5.56
N LEU A 446 -11.95 17.36 -5.21
CA LEU A 446 -12.52 16.31 -4.36
C LEU A 446 -13.87 15.82 -4.86
N ASN A 447 -14.14 14.54 -4.63
CA ASN A 447 -15.48 13.99 -4.77
C ASN A 447 -16.24 14.17 -3.46
N ILE A 448 -17.45 14.71 -3.51
CA ILE A 448 -18.29 14.89 -2.32
C ILE A 448 -19.70 14.35 -2.54
N HIS A 449 -20.20 13.65 -1.54
CA HIS A 449 -21.56 13.12 -1.52
C HIS A 449 -22.37 13.90 -0.49
N GLN A 450 -23.38 14.66 -0.94
CA GLN A 450 -24.32 15.40 -0.09
C GLN A 450 -23.65 16.23 1.04
N PRO A 451 -22.91 17.30 0.70
CA PRO A 451 -22.32 18.16 1.73
C PRO A 451 -23.37 18.92 2.55
N SER A 452 -22.99 19.32 3.76
CA SER A 452 -23.73 20.32 4.53
C SER A 452 -23.70 21.68 3.84
N SER A 453 -24.60 22.58 4.24
CA SER A 453 -24.66 23.97 3.72
C SER A 453 -23.29 24.66 3.84
N ASP A 454 -22.61 24.51 4.97
CA ASP A 454 -21.33 25.18 5.22
C ASP A 454 -20.21 24.61 4.36
N ILE A 455 -20.14 23.28 4.24
CA ILE A 455 -19.17 22.63 3.36
C ILE A 455 -19.39 23.02 1.88
N TYR A 456 -20.66 23.10 1.45
CA TYR A 456 -21.00 23.50 0.08
C TYR A 456 -20.51 24.92 -0.24
N LYS A 457 -20.63 25.84 0.73
CA LYS A 457 -20.15 27.23 0.61
C LYS A 457 -18.62 27.35 0.57
N MET A 458 -17.88 26.38 1.12
CA MET A 458 -16.41 26.38 1.06
C MET A 458 -15.83 26.12 -0.34
N LEU A 459 -16.61 25.46 -1.21
CA LEU A 459 -16.20 25.13 -2.58
C LEU A 459 -16.10 26.39 -3.44
N ASP A 460 -15.01 26.54 -4.19
CA ASP A 460 -14.84 27.64 -5.13
C ASP A 460 -15.40 27.30 -6.52
N LYS A 461 -15.47 26.00 -6.84
CA LYS A 461 -15.95 25.48 -8.12
C LYS A 461 -16.61 24.11 -7.94
N LEU A 462 -17.63 23.83 -8.74
CA LEU A 462 -18.42 22.60 -8.70
C LEU A 462 -18.55 22.01 -10.12
N LEU A 463 -18.28 20.71 -10.23
CA LEU A 463 -18.67 19.87 -11.36
C LEU A 463 -19.81 18.96 -10.94
N ILE A 464 -20.85 18.86 -11.77
CA ILE A 464 -21.93 17.90 -11.55
C ILE A 464 -21.95 16.86 -12.67
N ILE A 465 -22.00 15.59 -12.29
CA ILE A 465 -22.03 14.43 -13.20
C ILE A 465 -23.32 13.60 -13.00
N ASP A 466 -24.01 13.30 -14.11
CA ASP A 466 -25.22 12.46 -14.14
C ASP A 466 -24.93 11.05 -14.71
N LYS A 467 -25.93 10.16 -14.59
CA LYS A 467 -25.88 8.75 -14.99
C LYS A 467 -25.38 8.58 -16.43
N GLY A 468 -24.37 7.72 -16.59
CA GLY A 468 -23.73 7.47 -17.88
C GLY A 468 -22.46 8.28 -18.10
N GLY A 469 -22.03 9.11 -17.13
CA GLY A 469 -20.79 9.87 -17.22
C GLY A 469 -20.94 11.20 -17.94
N TYR A 470 -22.14 11.78 -17.92
CA TYR A 470 -22.42 13.08 -18.54
C TYR A 470 -22.14 14.21 -17.55
N ILE A 471 -21.23 15.12 -17.91
CA ILE A 471 -21.03 16.36 -17.15
C ILE A 471 -22.15 17.33 -17.50
N ILE A 472 -22.86 17.81 -16.49
CA ILE A 472 -24.07 18.64 -16.68
C ILE A 472 -23.94 20.03 -16.08
N TYR A 473 -22.84 20.30 -15.37
CA TYR A 473 -22.54 21.62 -14.83
C TYR A 473 -21.04 21.77 -14.54
N ASN A 474 -20.49 22.96 -14.76
CA ASN A 474 -19.12 23.35 -14.43
C ASN A 474 -19.07 24.84 -14.10
N GLY A 475 -18.99 25.22 -12.83
CA GLY A 475 -19.07 26.63 -12.43
C GLY A 475 -19.06 26.85 -10.93
N ASN A 476 -19.55 28.01 -10.48
CA ASN A 476 -19.66 28.30 -9.05
C ASN A 476 -20.76 27.43 -8.40
N PRO A 477 -20.59 26.95 -7.16
CA PRO A 477 -21.60 26.13 -6.48
C PRO A 477 -22.96 26.86 -6.29
N MET A 478 -22.97 28.14 -5.94
CA MET A 478 -24.21 28.88 -5.70
C MET A 478 -25.01 29.06 -6.99
N ASP A 479 -24.31 29.30 -8.11
CA ASP A 479 -24.91 29.42 -9.44
C ASP A 479 -25.48 28.10 -9.93
N ALA A 480 -24.97 26.96 -9.46
CA ALA A 480 -25.53 25.66 -9.82
C ALA A 480 -26.99 25.55 -9.37
N ILE A 481 -27.31 26.03 -8.17
CA ILE A 481 -28.67 25.99 -7.63
C ILE A 481 -29.61 26.83 -8.49
N VAL A 482 -29.16 28.04 -8.84
CA VAL A 482 -29.90 28.95 -9.72
C VAL A 482 -30.10 28.31 -11.09
N TYR A 483 -29.04 27.78 -11.70
CA TYR A 483 -29.07 27.11 -13.00
C TYR A 483 -30.11 25.99 -13.06
N PHE A 484 -30.05 25.02 -12.14
CA PHE A 484 -31.01 23.91 -12.16
C PHE A 484 -32.44 24.36 -11.85
N LYS A 485 -32.65 25.37 -11.00
CA LYS A 485 -33.98 25.97 -10.76
C LYS A 485 -34.54 26.64 -12.01
N GLN A 486 -33.72 27.40 -12.74
CA GLN A 486 -34.12 28.05 -13.99
C GLN A 486 -34.51 26.99 -15.03
N GLN A 487 -33.65 26.00 -15.25
CA GLN A 487 -33.91 24.95 -16.23
C GLN A 487 -35.13 24.08 -15.87
N ALA A 488 -35.45 23.94 -14.58
CA ALA A 488 -36.62 23.21 -14.12
C ALA A 488 -37.88 24.07 -13.92
N ASN A 489 -37.82 25.38 -14.22
CA ASN A 489 -38.91 26.36 -14.07
C ASN A 489 -39.47 26.44 -12.63
N TYR A 490 -38.58 26.49 -11.62
CA TYR A 490 -38.99 26.74 -10.23
C TYR A 490 -39.36 28.21 -10.02
N VAL A 491 -40.25 28.46 -9.04
CA VAL A 491 -40.56 29.82 -8.56
C VAL A 491 -39.34 30.38 -7.83
N ASN A 492 -39.02 31.67 -8.06
CA ASN A 492 -37.85 32.38 -7.55
C ASN A 492 -36.52 31.64 -7.81
N PRO A 493 -36.14 31.48 -9.09
CA PRO A 493 -34.92 30.76 -9.42
C PRO A 493 -33.64 31.47 -8.95
N GLU A 494 -33.69 32.79 -8.76
CA GLU A 494 -32.55 33.63 -8.36
C GLU A 494 -32.09 33.41 -6.91
N ASP A 495 -32.92 32.76 -6.09
CA ASP A 495 -32.60 32.50 -4.68
C ASP A 495 -31.64 31.31 -4.56
N SER A 496 -30.37 31.57 -4.23
CA SER A 496 -29.37 30.52 -3.98
C SER A 496 -29.36 30.01 -2.53
N GLU A 497 -29.89 30.78 -1.58
CA GLU A 497 -29.88 30.48 -0.15
C GLU A 497 -31.18 30.96 0.54
N CYS A 498 -31.42 30.49 1.76
CA CYS A 498 -32.54 30.91 2.59
C CYS A 498 -32.33 32.35 3.09
N TYR A 499 -33.30 33.24 2.88
CA TYR A 499 -33.22 34.64 3.30
C TYR A 499 -33.25 34.87 4.83
N LEU A 500 -33.72 33.90 5.61
CA LEU A 500 -33.81 34.02 7.08
C LEU A 500 -32.52 33.57 7.77
N CYS A 501 -32.00 32.41 7.37
CA CYS A 501 -30.89 31.75 8.07
C CYS A 501 -29.65 31.53 7.20
N GLY A 502 -29.66 31.99 5.94
CA GLY A 502 -28.55 31.83 5.01
C GLY A 502 -28.26 30.37 4.62
N SER A 503 -29.08 29.39 5.01
CA SER A 503 -28.84 27.98 4.70
C SER A 503 -29.06 27.68 3.22
N VAL A 504 -28.21 26.84 2.65
CA VAL A 504 -28.26 26.44 1.24
C VAL A 504 -28.93 25.07 1.12
N LYS A 505 -29.90 24.93 0.20
CA LYS A 505 -30.54 23.64 -0.09
C LYS A 505 -29.67 22.81 -1.03
N VAL A 506 -28.59 22.25 -0.49
CA VAL A 506 -27.54 21.53 -1.23
C VAL A 506 -28.05 20.32 -2.02
N GLU A 507 -29.13 19.68 -1.57
CA GLU A 507 -29.75 18.53 -2.27
C GLU A 507 -30.60 18.95 -3.47
N GLN A 508 -30.92 20.24 -3.61
CA GLN A 508 -31.85 20.73 -4.62
C GLN A 508 -31.38 20.45 -6.06
N PRO A 509 -30.11 20.72 -6.46
CA PRO A 509 -29.62 20.35 -7.78
C PRO A 509 -29.84 18.86 -8.10
N LEU A 510 -29.44 17.96 -7.21
CA LEU A 510 -29.58 16.52 -7.43
C LEU A 510 -31.05 16.07 -7.46
N SER A 511 -31.90 16.61 -6.59
CA SER A 511 -33.33 16.27 -6.60
C SER A 511 -34.04 16.74 -7.88
N ILE A 512 -33.62 17.87 -8.47
CA ILE A 512 -34.10 18.34 -9.78
C ILE A 512 -33.63 17.39 -10.90
N ILE A 513 -32.35 17.02 -10.91
CA ILE A 513 -31.78 16.10 -11.90
C ILE A 513 -32.47 14.71 -11.85
N GLU A 514 -32.80 14.24 -10.64
CA GLU A 514 -33.43 12.94 -10.43
C GLU A 514 -34.97 12.95 -10.43
N ALA A 515 -35.58 14.12 -10.67
CA ALA A 515 -37.03 14.30 -10.65
C ALA A 515 -37.73 13.30 -11.59
N ARG A 516 -38.77 12.63 -11.07
CA ARG A 516 -39.54 11.61 -11.77
C ARG A 516 -40.79 12.20 -12.41
N MET A 517 -41.22 11.61 -13.53
CA MET A 517 -42.51 11.94 -14.11
C MET A 517 -43.64 11.46 -13.22
N VAL A 518 -44.76 12.18 -13.28
CA VAL A 518 -45.98 11.88 -12.52
C VAL A 518 -47.02 11.37 -13.53
N ASN A 519 -47.66 10.25 -13.22
CA ASN A 519 -48.82 9.76 -13.98
C ASN A 519 -50.02 10.70 -13.81
N PRO A 520 -51.03 10.64 -14.70
CA PRO A 520 -52.29 11.37 -14.51
C PRO A 520 -52.93 11.16 -13.13
N ASP A 521 -52.76 9.98 -12.53
CA ASP A 521 -53.25 9.64 -11.18
C ASP A 521 -52.41 10.22 -10.02
N GLY A 522 -51.44 11.09 -10.30
CA GLY A 522 -50.57 11.69 -9.28
C GLY A 522 -49.45 10.79 -8.75
N ARG A 523 -49.30 9.56 -9.27
CA ARG A 523 -48.25 8.61 -8.83
C ARG A 523 -46.94 8.81 -9.59
N LEU A 524 -45.81 8.75 -8.87
CA LEU A 524 -44.46 8.86 -9.45
C LEU A 524 -44.09 7.62 -10.29
N ILE A 525 -43.75 7.84 -11.55
CA ILE A 525 -43.25 6.82 -12.48
C ILE A 525 -41.73 6.69 -12.31
N ARG A 526 -41.15 5.51 -12.56
CA ARG A 526 -39.69 5.32 -12.53
C ARG A 526 -38.91 6.12 -13.60
N LYS A 527 -39.60 6.70 -14.59
CA LYS A 527 -38.97 7.46 -15.68
C LYS A 527 -38.67 8.89 -15.22
N ARG A 528 -37.44 9.36 -15.43
CA ARG A 528 -37.02 10.73 -15.12
C ARG A 528 -37.74 11.74 -16.02
N LYS A 529 -37.94 12.96 -15.50
CA LYS A 529 -38.52 14.11 -16.21
C LYS A 529 -37.62 14.56 -17.36
N THR A 530 -36.33 14.71 -17.08
CA THR A 530 -35.29 15.09 -18.05
C THR A 530 -34.26 13.96 -18.15
N LYS A 531 -33.81 13.63 -19.37
CA LYS A 531 -32.80 12.58 -19.59
C LYS A 531 -31.38 13.14 -19.38
N PRO A 532 -30.39 12.29 -19.01
CA PRO A 532 -28.99 12.73 -18.87
C PRO A 532 -28.42 13.40 -20.13
N VAL A 533 -28.79 12.89 -21.31
CA VAL A 533 -28.37 13.44 -22.62
C VAL A 533 -28.92 14.85 -22.85
N GLU A 534 -30.15 15.11 -22.41
CA GLU A 534 -30.77 16.43 -22.56
C GLU A 534 -30.08 17.45 -21.66
N TRP A 535 -29.79 17.09 -20.40
CA TRP A 535 -28.97 17.91 -19.50
C TRP A 535 -27.58 18.18 -20.07
N TYR A 536 -26.95 17.19 -20.69
CA TYR A 536 -25.65 17.33 -21.33
C TYR A 536 -25.67 18.34 -22.50
N HIS A 537 -26.69 18.30 -23.35
CA HIS A 537 -26.84 19.28 -24.42
C HIS A 537 -27.04 20.72 -23.90
N GLN A 538 -27.81 20.89 -22.82
CA GLN A 538 -27.95 22.20 -22.16
C GLN A 538 -26.62 22.71 -21.62
N TYR A 539 -25.85 21.84 -20.96
CA TYR A 539 -24.50 22.13 -20.49
C TYR A 539 -23.57 22.57 -21.64
N GLN A 540 -23.57 21.85 -22.75
CA GLN A 540 -22.74 22.17 -23.91
C GLN A 540 -23.04 23.57 -24.45
N ASN A 541 -24.32 23.91 -24.59
CA ASN A 541 -24.76 25.17 -25.17
C ASN A 541 -24.53 26.38 -24.24
N GLU A 542 -24.84 26.25 -22.95
CA GLU A 542 -24.86 27.40 -22.03
C GLU A 542 -23.56 27.60 -21.25
N ILE A 543 -22.77 26.54 -21.05
CA ILE A 543 -21.58 26.56 -20.19
C ILE A 543 -20.33 26.24 -21.00
N GLU A 544 -20.30 25.11 -21.73
CA GLU A 544 -19.07 24.67 -22.39
C GLU A 544 -18.62 25.61 -23.53
N GLN A 545 -19.55 26.17 -24.30
CA GLN A 545 -19.25 27.15 -25.36
C GLN A 545 -18.62 28.46 -24.85
N LYS A 546 -18.73 28.77 -23.55
CA LYS A 546 -18.14 29.97 -22.94
C LYS A 546 -16.64 29.86 -22.68
N PHE A 547 -16.03 28.67 -22.82
CA PHE A 547 -14.57 28.52 -22.66
C PHE A 547 -13.83 29.09 -23.88
N GLU A 548 -13.47 30.37 -23.82
CA GLU A 548 -12.77 31.07 -24.92
C GLU A 548 -11.43 30.42 -25.31
N TRP A 549 -10.70 29.88 -24.34
CA TRP A 549 -9.42 29.19 -24.57
C TRP A 549 -9.56 27.93 -25.42
N LYS A 550 -10.77 27.35 -25.54
CA LYS A 550 -11.06 26.22 -26.43
C LYS A 550 -11.06 26.62 -27.90
N LYS A 551 -11.32 27.90 -28.21
CA LYS A 551 -11.37 28.43 -29.57
C LYS A 551 -9.98 28.69 -30.17
N THR A 552 -8.93 28.59 -29.35
CA THR A 552 -7.55 28.87 -29.76
C THR A 552 -6.79 27.55 -29.84
N ASP A 553 -6.42 27.13 -31.05
CA ASP A 553 -5.64 25.89 -31.30
C ASP A 553 -4.15 26.02 -30.89
N GLN A 554 -3.78 27.06 -30.15
CA GLN A 554 -2.40 27.24 -29.72
C GLN A 554 -2.03 26.25 -28.60
N PRO A 555 -0.84 25.64 -28.66
CA PRO A 555 -0.32 24.83 -27.56
C PRO A 555 -0.20 25.69 -26.31
N ASP A 556 -0.52 25.12 -25.15
CA ASP A 556 -0.35 25.81 -23.87
C ASP A 556 1.14 26.11 -23.67
N GLU A 557 1.47 27.38 -23.36
CA GLU A 557 2.84 27.73 -22.98
C GLU A 557 3.25 26.97 -21.72
N VAL A 558 4.48 26.45 -21.72
CA VAL A 558 5.02 25.71 -20.59
C VAL A 558 5.43 26.70 -19.50
N GLU A 559 4.66 26.71 -18.42
CA GLU A 559 4.94 27.53 -17.24
C GLU A 559 5.78 26.74 -16.22
N PRO A 560 6.69 27.39 -15.47
CA PRO A 560 7.48 26.71 -14.45
C PRO A 560 6.58 26.14 -13.35
N LEU A 561 6.84 24.89 -12.96
CA LEU A 561 6.18 24.25 -11.83
C LEU A 561 6.72 24.83 -10.51
N PRO A 562 5.88 24.90 -9.45
CA PRO A 562 6.35 25.26 -8.12
C PRO A 562 7.41 24.26 -7.62
N PRO A 563 8.39 24.73 -6.82
CA PRO A 563 9.44 23.87 -6.28
C PRO A 563 8.84 22.75 -5.43
N ASN A 564 9.35 21.54 -5.59
CA ASN A 564 8.93 20.36 -4.86
C ASN A 564 10.07 19.86 -3.97
N LEU A 565 9.80 19.68 -2.67
CA LEU A 565 10.75 19.14 -1.69
C LEU A 565 10.90 17.61 -1.79
N TYR A 566 10.13 16.97 -2.67
CA TYR A 566 10.05 15.53 -2.84
C TYR A 566 11.32 14.96 -3.51
N ASN A 567 12.08 14.17 -2.75
CA ASN A 567 13.23 13.42 -3.27
C ASN A 567 13.24 11.98 -2.72
N ILE A 568 13.18 11.01 -3.62
CA ILE A 568 13.04 9.59 -3.28
C ILE A 568 14.42 9.00 -2.93
N PRO A 569 14.54 8.23 -1.84
CA PRO A 569 15.79 7.58 -1.48
C PRO A 569 16.23 6.53 -2.50
N ASN A 570 17.54 6.25 -2.54
CA ASN A 570 18.11 5.19 -3.36
C ASN A 570 17.54 3.79 -3.04
N ARG A 571 17.62 2.86 -4.00
CA ARG A 571 17.04 1.50 -3.87
C ARG A 571 17.47 0.76 -2.60
N LEU A 572 18.73 0.91 -2.16
CA LEU A 572 19.23 0.30 -0.93
C LEU A 572 18.61 0.91 0.33
N ARG A 573 18.52 2.25 0.39
CA ARG A 573 17.88 2.94 1.52
C ARG A 573 16.39 2.63 1.57
N GLN A 574 15.70 2.54 0.43
CA GLN A 574 14.32 2.03 0.36
C GLN A 574 14.18 0.61 0.92
N PHE A 575 15.11 -0.29 0.57
CA PHE A 575 15.11 -1.67 1.09
C PHE A 575 15.25 -1.70 2.62
N VAL A 576 16.14 -0.87 3.18
CA VAL A 576 16.31 -0.76 4.64
C VAL A 576 15.03 -0.22 5.28
N ILE A 577 14.44 0.85 4.74
CA ILE A 577 13.21 1.44 5.28
C ILE A 577 12.05 0.43 5.25
N TYR A 578 11.83 -0.25 4.12
CA TYR A 578 10.80 -1.28 4.02
C TYR A 578 11.03 -2.42 5.01
N THR A 579 12.29 -2.80 5.23
CA THR A 579 12.64 -3.88 6.15
C THR A 579 12.38 -3.48 7.59
N LEU A 580 12.81 -2.29 8.01
CA LEU A 580 12.54 -1.77 9.35
C LEU A 580 11.04 -1.62 9.59
N ARG A 581 10.31 -1.02 8.64
CA ARG A 581 8.85 -0.85 8.71
C ARG A 581 8.13 -2.19 8.82
N GLY A 582 8.49 -3.15 7.96
CA GLY A 582 7.87 -4.47 7.92
C GLY A 582 8.17 -5.30 9.16
N SER A 583 9.42 -5.29 9.63
CA SER A 583 9.82 -5.96 10.87
C SER A 583 9.13 -5.37 12.09
N LEU A 584 8.99 -4.04 12.16
CA LEU A 584 8.32 -3.37 13.28
C LEU A 584 6.82 -3.68 13.32
N SER A 585 6.13 -3.61 12.18
CA SER A 585 4.70 -4.00 12.08
C SER A 585 4.49 -5.44 12.55
N LYS A 586 5.33 -6.39 12.09
CA LYS A 586 5.27 -7.79 12.55
C LYS A 586 5.56 -7.93 14.04
N TYR A 587 6.61 -7.29 14.55
CA TYR A 587 6.96 -7.36 15.98
C TYR A 587 5.85 -6.83 16.89
N LYS A 588 5.10 -5.82 16.43
CA LYS A 588 3.96 -5.26 17.18
C LYS A 588 2.75 -6.19 17.19
N ASP A 589 2.57 -7.03 16.18
CA ASP A 589 1.61 -8.14 16.22
C ASP A 589 2.17 -9.31 17.05
N ARG A 590 2.12 -9.15 18.38
CA ARG A 590 2.63 -10.15 19.33
C ARG A 590 1.95 -11.51 19.19
N GLN A 591 0.65 -11.52 18.89
CA GLN A 591 -0.11 -12.77 18.77
C GLN A 591 0.36 -13.56 17.54
N TYR A 592 0.45 -12.90 16.39
CA TYR A 592 0.96 -13.52 15.17
C TYR A 592 2.39 -14.03 15.35
N MET A 593 3.29 -13.23 15.93
CA MET A 593 4.69 -13.62 16.11
C MET A 593 4.85 -14.78 17.10
N LEU A 594 4.08 -14.80 18.18
CA LEU A 594 4.10 -15.88 19.16
C LEU A 594 3.65 -17.20 18.54
N ILE A 595 2.55 -17.19 17.78
CA ILE A 595 2.06 -18.39 17.07
C ILE A 595 3.11 -18.85 16.06
N THR A 596 3.61 -17.94 15.23
CA THR A 596 4.59 -18.24 14.16
C THR A 596 5.85 -18.89 14.72
N PHE A 597 6.39 -18.41 15.85
CA PHE A 597 7.61 -18.98 16.43
C PHE A 597 7.38 -20.23 17.28
N LEU A 598 6.20 -20.43 17.86
CA LEU A 598 5.87 -21.64 18.63
C LEU A 598 5.45 -22.83 17.75
N GLU A 599 4.90 -22.57 16.57
CA GLU A 599 4.40 -23.60 15.65
C GLU A 599 5.48 -24.67 15.35
N ALA A 600 6.68 -24.25 14.96
CA ALA A 600 7.77 -25.16 14.60
C ALA A 600 8.30 -26.01 15.79
N PRO A 601 8.62 -25.43 16.97
CA PRO A 601 8.94 -26.19 18.19
C PRO A 601 7.87 -27.20 18.60
N ILE A 602 6.59 -26.81 18.55
CA ILE A 602 5.47 -27.68 18.93
C ILE A 602 5.37 -28.85 17.96
N LEU A 603 5.46 -28.59 16.65
CA LEU A 603 5.46 -29.66 15.64
C LEU A 603 6.69 -30.57 15.79
N ALA A 604 7.86 -30.03 16.11
CA ALA A 604 9.05 -30.83 16.36
C ALA A 604 8.90 -31.72 17.61
N LEU A 605 8.29 -31.20 18.67
CA LEU A 605 8.01 -31.95 19.89
C LEU A 605 7.03 -33.10 19.60
N ILE A 606 5.91 -32.80 18.93
CA ILE A 606 4.90 -33.81 18.56
C ILE A 606 5.56 -34.88 17.70
N LEU A 607 6.18 -34.49 16.57
CA LEU A 607 6.78 -35.45 15.64
C LEU A 607 7.91 -36.24 16.28
N GLY A 608 8.78 -35.58 17.06
CA GLY A 608 9.88 -36.24 17.76
C GLY A 608 9.40 -37.28 18.75
N LEU A 609 8.39 -36.96 19.57
CA LEU A 609 7.83 -37.90 20.54
C LEU A 609 7.12 -39.09 19.87
N PHE A 610 6.29 -38.83 18.85
CA PHE A 610 5.57 -39.90 18.13
C PHE A 610 6.49 -40.81 17.32
N THR A 611 7.66 -40.31 16.87
CA THR A 611 8.62 -41.10 16.09
C THR A 611 9.75 -41.69 16.94
N LYS A 612 9.83 -41.40 18.23
CA LYS A 612 10.83 -42.01 19.12
C LYS A 612 10.41 -43.43 19.51
N PHE A 613 10.79 -44.40 18.67
CA PHE A 613 10.56 -45.82 18.95
C PHE A 613 11.60 -46.36 19.94
N MET A 614 11.12 -46.93 21.05
CA MET A 614 11.96 -47.54 22.09
C MET A 614 11.97 -49.06 21.87
N ALA A 615 13.04 -49.58 21.27
CA ALA A 615 13.17 -51.00 20.99
C ALA A 615 13.48 -51.84 22.26
N GLY A 616 14.05 -51.21 23.29
CA GLY A 616 14.43 -51.87 24.53
C GLY A 616 15.69 -52.72 24.40
N THR A 617 16.32 -53.02 25.54
CA THR A 617 17.35 -54.05 25.69
C THR A 617 16.87 -55.15 26.62
N ALA A 618 17.56 -56.29 26.63
CA ALA A 618 17.26 -57.39 27.56
C ALA A 618 17.30 -56.96 29.05
N SER A 619 18.05 -55.89 29.35
CA SER A 619 18.17 -55.29 30.69
C SER A 619 17.19 -54.15 30.96
N ASP A 620 16.75 -53.42 29.94
CA ASP A 620 15.80 -52.30 30.07
C ASP A 620 14.85 -52.25 28.86
N PRO A 621 13.60 -52.72 29.00
CA PRO A 621 12.60 -52.74 27.92
C PRO A 621 12.29 -51.36 27.34
N ASN A 622 12.59 -50.27 28.07
CA ASN A 622 12.29 -48.90 27.68
C ASN A 622 13.55 -48.13 27.25
N GLN A 623 14.66 -48.80 26.94
CA GLN A 623 15.86 -48.11 26.46
C GLN A 623 15.71 -47.68 24.99
N TYR A 624 16.10 -46.44 24.69
CA TYR A 624 16.17 -45.93 23.32
C TYR A 624 17.49 -46.34 22.66
N ILE A 625 17.41 -46.87 21.45
CA ILE A 625 18.58 -47.15 20.61
C ILE A 625 18.31 -46.58 19.22
N PHE A 626 19.08 -45.55 18.85
CA PHE A 626 18.92 -44.87 17.55
C PHE A 626 18.96 -45.83 16.36
N SER A 627 19.86 -46.83 16.38
CA SER A 627 19.98 -47.79 15.29
C SER A 627 18.76 -48.68 15.05
N GLN A 628 17.96 -48.91 16.08
CA GLN A 628 16.77 -49.76 16.03
C GLN A 628 15.47 -48.95 15.90
N ASN A 629 15.56 -47.61 15.77
CA ASN A 629 14.38 -46.79 15.56
C ASN A 629 13.88 -46.92 14.12
N ASP A 630 12.75 -47.60 13.92
CA ASP A 630 12.19 -47.83 12.59
C ASP A 630 11.58 -46.57 11.94
N ASN A 631 11.27 -45.55 12.74
CA ASN A 631 10.52 -44.37 12.31
C ASN A 631 11.40 -43.23 11.76
N ILE A 632 12.73 -43.39 11.67
CA ILE A 632 13.61 -42.34 11.15
C ILE A 632 13.27 -41.93 9.71
N PRO A 633 13.04 -42.84 8.73
CA PRO A 633 12.64 -42.44 7.38
C PRO A 633 11.34 -41.62 7.36
N ALA A 634 10.37 -41.98 8.21
CA ALA A 634 9.12 -41.24 8.35
C ALA A 634 9.36 -39.85 8.96
N TYR A 635 10.23 -39.73 9.96
CA TYR A 635 10.62 -38.45 10.54
C TYR A 635 11.25 -37.51 9.50
N LEU A 636 12.19 -37.99 8.67
CA LEU A 636 12.81 -37.17 7.61
C LEU A 636 11.78 -36.67 6.60
N PHE A 637 10.83 -37.53 6.21
CA PHE A 637 9.75 -37.16 5.32
C PHE A 637 8.82 -36.09 5.92
N MET A 638 8.43 -36.28 7.19
CA MET A 638 7.59 -35.31 7.91
C MET A 638 8.34 -33.99 8.16
N ALA A 639 9.64 -34.01 8.42
CA ALA A 639 10.46 -32.81 8.57
C ALA A 639 10.46 -31.94 7.30
N VAL A 640 10.64 -32.55 6.13
CA VAL A 640 10.53 -31.85 4.83
C VAL A 640 9.14 -31.28 4.63
N THR A 641 8.11 -32.06 4.96
CA THR A 641 6.71 -31.64 4.86
C THR A 641 6.42 -30.42 5.72
N VAL A 642 6.89 -30.42 6.97
CA VAL A 642 6.74 -29.30 7.91
C VAL A 642 7.50 -28.08 7.40
N ALA A 643 8.73 -28.21 6.91
CA ALA A 643 9.49 -27.09 6.35
C ALA A 643 8.78 -26.44 5.15
N LEU A 644 8.22 -27.24 4.25
CA LEU A 644 7.41 -26.75 3.14
C LEU A 644 6.11 -26.09 3.65
N PHE A 645 5.41 -26.68 4.61
CA PHE A 645 4.18 -26.11 5.14
C PHE A 645 4.42 -24.76 5.83
N LEU A 646 5.42 -24.66 6.70
CA LEU A 646 5.78 -23.43 7.43
C LEU A 646 6.08 -22.28 6.46
N GLY A 647 6.90 -22.51 5.43
CA GLY A 647 7.22 -21.47 4.45
C GLY A 647 6.01 -20.99 3.64
N LEU A 648 5.11 -21.89 3.25
CA LEU A 648 3.90 -21.53 2.50
C LEU A 648 2.96 -20.71 3.38
N ASN A 649 2.75 -21.14 4.63
CA ASN A 649 1.80 -20.52 5.56
C ASN A 649 2.19 -19.07 5.90
N VAL A 650 3.47 -18.83 6.21
CA VAL A 650 3.96 -17.51 6.61
C VAL A 650 3.97 -16.51 5.43
N SER A 651 4.21 -16.97 4.21
CA SER A 651 4.40 -16.10 3.04
C SER A 651 3.16 -15.84 2.20
N ALA A 652 2.17 -16.74 2.21
CA ALA A 652 1.09 -16.70 1.23
C ALA A 652 0.12 -15.50 1.40
N GLU A 653 0.10 -14.83 2.54
CA GLU A 653 -0.79 -13.67 2.78
C GLU A 653 -0.14 -12.30 2.63
N GLU A 654 1.19 -12.23 2.47
CA GLU A 654 1.93 -10.98 2.64
C GLU A 654 1.60 -9.92 1.57
N ILE A 655 1.61 -10.29 0.29
CA ILE A 655 1.44 -9.33 -0.81
C ILE A 655 -0.04 -8.96 -0.98
N ILE A 656 -0.96 -9.89 -0.70
CA ILE A 656 -2.40 -9.61 -0.80
C ILE A 656 -2.87 -8.59 0.25
N LYS A 657 -2.32 -8.64 1.47
CA LYS A 657 -2.60 -7.65 2.54
C LYS A 657 -2.08 -6.26 2.15
N ASP A 658 -0.86 -6.18 1.62
CA ASP A 658 -0.24 -4.91 1.23
C ASP A 658 -0.81 -4.32 -0.08
N ARG A 659 -1.60 -5.08 -0.85
CA ARG A 659 -2.00 -4.71 -2.22
C ARG A 659 -2.60 -3.31 -2.32
N LYS A 660 -3.46 -2.94 -1.37
CA LYS A 660 -4.11 -1.62 -1.37
C LYS A 660 -3.10 -0.53 -1.02
N LEU A 661 -2.27 -0.74 0.01
CA LEU A 661 -1.17 0.16 0.38
C LEU A 661 -0.22 0.43 -0.81
N LEU A 662 0.16 -0.62 -1.54
CA LEU A 662 1.01 -0.52 -2.73
C LEU A 662 0.36 0.26 -3.88
N GLN A 663 -0.97 0.24 -4.00
CA GLN A 663 -1.67 1.06 -4.99
C GLN A 663 -1.56 2.55 -4.68
N ARG A 664 -1.65 2.93 -3.40
CA ARG A 664 -1.40 4.31 -2.96
C ARG A 664 0.05 4.71 -3.18
N GLU A 665 0.99 3.87 -2.74
CA GLU A 665 2.44 4.14 -2.90
C GLU A 665 2.90 4.15 -4.37
N LYS A 666 2.06 3.72 -5.32
CA LYS A 666 2.38 3.79 -6.76
C LYS A 666 2.62 5.23 -7.24
N PHE A 667 1.93 6.22 -6.68
CA PHE A 667 2.17 7.64 -7.02
C PHE A 667 3.53 8.16 -6.55
N LEU A 668 4.20 7.41 -5.67
CA LEU A 668 5.55 7.69 -5.20
C LEU A 668 6.62 7.09 -6.13
N ASN A 669 6.26 6.28 -7.13
CA ASN A 669 7.23 5.61 -8.02
C ASN A 669 8.35 4.87 -7.26
N LEU A 670 8.01 4.22 -6.14
CA LEU A 670 8.96 3.46 -5.31
C LEU A 670 9.42 2.16 -6.00
N SER A 671 10.60 1.68 -5.59
CA SER A 671 11.25 0.50 -6.16
C SER A 671 10.54 -0.78 -5.74
N ARG A 672 9.86 -1.42 -6.70
CA ARG A 672 9.31 -2.78 -6.54
C ARG A 672 10.37 -3.79 -6.12
N PHE A 673 11.60 -3.65 -6.62
CA PHE A 673 12.72 -4.51 -6.24
C PHE A 673 13.05 -4.38 -4.75
N SER A 674 13.06 -3.16 -4.21
CA SER A 674 13.36 -2.90 -2.80
C SER A 674 12.28 -3.44 -1.88
N TYR A 675 11.01 -3.28 -2.26
CA TYR A 675 9.87 -3.85 -1.54
C TYR A 675 9.90 -5.39 -1.51
N LEU A 676 10.06 -6.05 -2.66
CA LEU A 676 10.03 -7.51 -2.74
C LEU A 676 11.19 -8.14 -1.95
N ASN A 677 12.42 -7.63 -2.12
CA ASN A 677 13.56 -8.16 -1.39
C ASN A 677 13.43 -7.93 0.11
N SER A 678 12.88 -6.80 0.55
CA SER A 678 12.61 -6.55 1.97
C SER A 678 11.70 -7.63 2.56
N LYS A 679 10.60 -7.96 1.87
CA LYS A 679 9.68 -9.03 2.29
C LYS A 679 10.36 -10.40 2.30
N ILE A 680 11.09 -10.75 1.24
CA ILE A 680 11.80 -12.02 1.14
C ILE A 680 12.81 -12.17 2.29
N THR A 681 13.60 -11.13 2.59
CA THR A 681 14.57 -11.15 3.69
C THR A 681 13.89 -11.38 5.04
N ILE A 682 12.79 -10.70 5.33
CA ILE A 682 12.03 -10.89 6.58
C ILE A 682 11.51 -12.33 6.68
N LEU A 683 10.92 -12.86 5.61
CA LEU A 683 10.33 -14.20 5.61
C LEU A 683 11.40 -15.30 5.72
N PHE A 684 12.52 -15.14 5.01
CA PHE A 684 13.64 -16.08 5.12
C PHE A 684 14.23 -16.07 6.53
N PHE A 685 14.32 -14.90 7.17
CA PHE A 685 14.78 -14.81 8.56
C PHE A 685 13.83 -15.53 9.53
N ILE A 686 12.51 -15.34 9.40
CA ILE A 686 11.52 -16.06 10.20
C ILE A 686 11.63 -17.58 9.99
N SER A 687 11.68 -18.04 8.74
CA SER A 687 11.82 -19.46 8.43
C SER A 687 13.16 -20.05 8.85
N ALA A 688 14.25 -19.27 8.87
CA ALA A 688 15.54 -19.70 9.39
C ALA A 688 15.44 -20.05 10.88
N ILE A 689 14.78 -19.20 11.68
CA ILE A 689 14.54 -19.44 13.11
C ILE A 689 13.61 -20.64 13.31
N GLN A 690 12.50 -20.72 12.57
CA GLN A 690 11.54 -21.84 12.67
C GLN A 690 12.18 -23.18 12.33
N THR A 691 12.93 -23.27 11.24
CA THR A 691 13.60 -24.52 10.84
C THR A 691 14.74 -24.87 11.79
N LEU A 692 15.46 -23.89 12.32
CA LEU A 692 16.51 -24.12 13.31
C LEU A 692 15.92 -24.69 14.61
N SER A 693 14.86 -24.09 15.13
CA SER A 693 14.20 -24.56 16.35
C SER A 693 13.59 -25.95 16.15
N PHE A 694 13.00 -26.21 14.98
CA PHE A 694 12.50 -27.54 14.61
C PHE A 694 13.61 -28.60 14.65
N VAL A 695 14.76 -28.31 14.01
CA VAL A 695 15.90 -29.25 13.94
C VAL A 695 16.49 -29.48 15.33
N LEU A 696 16.71 -28.42 16.11
CA LEU A 696 17.31 -28.55 17.43
C LEU A 696 16.47 -29.41 18.36
N ILE A 697 15.14 -29.21 18.38
CA ILE A 697 14.23 -29.96 19.25
C ILE A 697 14.02 -31.38 18.73
N GLY A 698 13.72 -31.54 17.44
CA GLY A 698 13.45 -32.86 16.85
C GLY A 698 14.67 -33.77 16.91
N ASN A 699 15.85 -33.28 16.52
CA ASN A 699 17.08 -34.07 16.58
C ASN A 699 17.51 -34.36 18.01
N TYR A 700 17.22 -33.46 18.97
CA TYR A 700 17.48 -33.72 20.38
C TYR A 700 16.63 -34.87 20.91
N ILE A 701 15.32 -34.89 20.62
CA ILE A 701 14.41 -35.96 21.07
C ILE A 701 14.81 -37.32 20.47
N LEU A 702 15.13 -37.35 19.17
CA LEU A 702 15.51 -38.57 18.46
C LEU A 702 16.99 -38.95 18.61
N GLU A 703 17.76 -38.15 19.34
CA GLU A 703 19.21 -38.32 19.57
C GLU A 703 20.03 -38.43 18.27
N ILE A 704 19.65 -37.68 17.24
CA ILE A 704 20.41 -37.54 15.99
C ILE A 704 21.64 -36.66 16.27
N LYS A 705 22.82 -37.25 16.32
CA LYS A 705 24.06 -36.57 16.74
C LYS A 705 24.90 -36.12 15.54
N GLY A 706 25.39 -34.87 15.61
CA GLY A 706 26.45 -34.35 14.71
C GLY A 706 25.98 -33.80 13.36
N LEU A 707 24.70 -33.95 12.99
CA LEU A 707 24.18 -33.57 11.67
C LEU A 707 23.26 -32.32 11.68
N ASN A 708 23.12 -31.63 12.81
CA ASN A 708 22.24 -30.47 12.95
C ASN A 708 22.45 -29.37 11.89
N PRO A 709 23.69 -28.94 11.56
CA PRO A 709 23.89 -27.90 10.55
C PRO A 709 23.42 -28.33 9.16
N SER A 710 23.73 -29.56 8.75
CA SER A 710 23.31 -30.10 7.45
C SER A 710 21.79 -30.25 7.34
N TYR A 711 21.13 -30.74 8.39
CA TYR A 711 19.66 -30.81 8.46
C TYR A 711 19.02 -29.44 8.35
N TRP A 712 19.55 -28.48 9.11
CA TRP A 712 19.06 -27.11 9.10
C TRP A 712 19.21 -26.49 7.72
N MET A 713 20.36 -26.59 7.06
CA MET A 713 20.55 -26.01 5.71
C MET A 713 19.59 -26.60 4.67
N ILE A 714 19.36 -27.92 4.70
CA ILE A 714 18.44 -28.58 3.75
C ILE A 714 16.99 -28.15 4.00
N LEU A 715 16.52 -28.21 5.25
CA LEU A 715 15.16 -27.82 5.61
C LEU A 715 14.92 -26.31 5.41
N PHE A 716 15.92 -25.48 5.73
CA PHE A 716 15.89 -24.05 5.47
C PHE A 716 15.76 -23.75 3.97
N SER A 717 16.51 -24.47 3.12
CA SER A 717 16.42 -24.33 1.66
C SER A 717 15.02 -24.70 1.15
N ALA A 718 14.43 -25.79 1.67
CA ALA A 718 13.06 -26.18 1.35
C ALA A 718 12.03 -25.13 1.80
N ALA A 719 12.19 -24.56 3.01
CA ALA A 719 11.33 -23.49 3.51
C ALA A 719 11.48 -22.20 2.67
N CYS A 720 12.68 -21.86 2.19
CA CYS A 720 12.91 -20.72 1.30
C CYS A 720 12.22 -20.86 -0.05
N PHE A 721 12.30 -22.04 -0.67
CA PHE A 721 11.52 -22.36 -1.87
C PHE A 721 10.03 -22.15 -1.62
N SER A 722 9.55 -22.66 -0.50
CA SER A 722 8.15 -22.59 -0.10
C SER A 722 7.67 -21.16 0.15
N ASN A 723 8.50 -20.34 0.81
CA ASN A 723 8.26 -18.89 0.96
C ASN A 723 8.09 -18.19 -0.40
N MET A 724 8.95 -18.49 -1.36
CA MET A 724 8.86 -17.88 -2.69
C MET A 724 7.61 -18.35 -3.44
N LEU A 725 7.23 -19.62 -3.30
CA LEU A 725 6.01 -20.16 -3.86
C LEU A 725 4.77 -19.47 -3.25
N GLY A 726 4.74 -19.29 -1.93
CA GLY A 726 3.66 -18.58 -1.24
C GLY A 726 3.55 -17.11 -1.66
N LEU A 727 4.66 -16.39 -1.81
CA LEU A 727 4.65 -15.02 -2.35
C LEU A 727 4.09 -14.95 -3.78
N ASN A 728 4.44 -15.92 -4.65
CA ASN A 728 3.86 -16.00 -5.99
C ASN A 728 2.33 -16.14 -5.92
N ILE A 729 1.84 -17.04 -5.07
CA ILE A 729 0.40 -17.26 -4.83
C ILE A 729 -0.26 -15.97 -4.32
N SER A 730 0.35 -15.33 -3.32
CA SER A 730 -0.11 -14.07 -2.72
C SER A 730 -0.27 -12.95 -3.76
N SER A 731 0.69 -12.84 -4.67
CA SER A 731 0.67 -11.84 -5.74
C SER A 731 -0.45 -12.10 -6.78
N GLY A 732 -0.73 -13.37 -7.08
CA GLY A 732 -1.63 -13.78 -8.16
C GLY A 732 -3.10 -13.86 -7.76
N ILE A 733 -3.41 -14.23 -6.52
CA ILE A 733 -4.77 -14.51 -6.05
C ILE A 733 -5.48 -13.25 -5.52
N LYS A 734 -6.82 -13.23 -5.61
CA LYS A 734 -7.67 -12.09 -5.19
C LYS A 734 -8.22 -12.18 -3.77
N SER A 735 -8.27 -13.38 -3.16
CA SER A 735 -8.86 -13.62 -1.83
C SER A 735 -7.98 -14.54 -0.99
N VAL A 736 -7.89 -14.26 0.31
CA VAL A 736 -7.18 -15.10 1.30
C VAL A 736 -7.80 -16.50 1.40
N VAL A 737 -9.13 -16.63 1.30
CA VAL A 737 -9.81 -17.94 1.35
C VAL A 737 -9.35 -18.86 0.22
N SER A 738 -9.14 -18.33 -0.98
CA SER A 738 -8.65 -19.11 -2.11
C SER A 738 -7.22 -19.61 -1.92
N ILE A 739 -6.41 -18.90 -1.11
CA ILE A 739 -5.05 -19.29 -0.78
C ILE A 739 -5.06 -20.54 0.10
N TYR A 740 -5.91 -20.58 1.13
CA TYR A 740 -6.03 -21.76 2.00
C TYR A 740 -6.54 -23.00 1.28
N ILE A 741 -7.40 -22.85 0.26
CA ILE A 741 -7.83 -23.97 -0.58
C ILE A 741 -6.67 -24.49 -1.46
N LEU A 742 -5.79 -23.58 -1.91
CA LEU A 742 -4.67 -23.92 -2.79
C LEU A 742 -3.51 -24.60 -2.06
N ILE A 743 -3.27 -24.26 -0.80
CA ILE A 743 -2.14 -24.81 -0.02
C ILE A 743 -2.14 -26.35 -0.01
N PRO A 744 -3.24 -27.05 0.37
CA PRO A 744 -3.29 -28.51 0.30
C PRO A 744 -3.16 -29.06 -1.13
N LEU A 745 -3.75 -28.38 -2.12
CA LEU A 745 -3.66 -28.79 -3.53
C LEU A 745 -2.21 -28.76 -4.05
N ILE A 746 -1.38 -27.87 -3.51
CA ILE A 746 0.04 -27.78 -3.85
C ILE A 746 0.87 -28.77 -3.02
N LEU A 747 0.57 -28.91 -1.72
CA LEU A 747 1.33 -29.79 -0.84
C LEU A 747 1.13 -31.27 -1.17
N ILE A 748 -0.10 -31.74 -1.43
CA ILE A 748 -0.37 -33.16 -1.66
C ILE A 748 0.47 -33.76 -2.81
N PRO A 749 0.58 -33.12 -4.00
CA PRO A 749 1.49 -33.60 -5.05
C PRO A 749 2.96 -33.61 -4.64
N GLN A 750 3.42 -32.59 -3.89
CA GLN A 750 4.78 -32.56 -3.34
C GLN A 750 5.00 -33.79 -2.43
N LEU A 751 4.02 -34.14 -1.60
CA LEU A 751 4.13 -35.30 -0.70
C LEU A 751 4.13 -36.63 -1.46
N LEU A 752 3.23 -36.78 -2.43
CA LEU A 752 3.06 -38.01 -3.20
C LEU A 752 4.31 -38.37 -4.01
N PHE A 753 4.93 -37.37 -4.66
CA PHE A 753 6.08 -37.55 -5.55
C PHE A 753 7.43 -37.34 -4.85
N SER A 754 7.45 -37.42 -3.51
CA SER A 754 8.69 -37.37 -2.70
C SER A 754 9.57 -38.61 -2.82
N GLY A 755 9.00 -39.75 -3.23
CA GLY A 755 9.67 -41.05 -3.31
C GLY A 755 9.54 -41.93 -2.06
N VAL A 756 8.89 -41.41 -1.00
CA VAL A 756 8.68 -42.15 0.26
C VAL A 756 7.36 -42.89 0.26
N ILE A 757 6.26 -42.19 -0.06
CA ILE A 757 4.90 -42.77 -0.06
C ILE A 757 4.72 -43.71 -1.26
N VAL A 758 5.25 -43.30 -2.42
CA VAL A 758 5.13 -44.05 -3.67
C VAL A 758 6.52 -44.33 -4.20
N ASN A 759 6.88 -45.61 -4.28
CA ASN A 759 8.12 -46.05 -4.91
C ASN A 759 8.05 -45.76 -6.42
N PHE A 760 9.06 -45.06 -6.94
CA PHE A 760 9.14 -44.66 -8.34
C PHE A 760 9.19 -45.85 -9.32
N ASP A 761 9.72 -46.99 -8.88
CA ASP A 761 9.77 -48.21 -9.68
C ASP A 761 8.43 -48.96 -9.76
N LYS A 762 7.40 -48.49 -9.02
CA LYS A 762 6.05 -49.07 -9.02
C LYS A 762 4.99 -48.09 -9.53
N LEU A 763 5.42 -47.01 -10.19
CA LEU A 763 4.52 -46.07 -10.85
C LEU A 763 3.93 -46.66 -12.14
N HIS A 764 2.84 -46.06 -12.63
CA HIS A 764 2.26 -46.42 -13.92
C HIS A 764 3.31 -46.31 -15.05
N ASN A 765 3.34 -47.27 -15.96
CA ASN A 765 4.37 -47.41 -17.01
C ASN A 765 4.57 -46.16 -17.87
N SER A 766 3.56 -45.29 -18.02
CA SER A 766 3.68 -44.03 -18.77
C SER A 766 4.50 -42.93 -18.08
N ILE A 767 4.72 -43.04 -16.76
CA ILE A 767 5.43 -42.06 -15.92
C ILE A 767 6.72 -42.66 -15.36
N GLN A 768 6.76 -43.98 -15.20
CA GLN A 768 7.91 -44.70 -14.67
C GLN A 768 9.13 -44.56 -15.59
N THR A 769 10.28 -44.24 -14.99
CA THR A 769 11.60 -44.42 -15.58
C THR A 769 12.39 -45.33 -14.65
N LYS A 770 12.98 -46.42 -15.17
CA LYS A 770 13.65 -47.40 -14.30
C LYS A 770 15.10 -47.05 -13.97
N ASP A 771 15.77 -46.25 -14.79
CA ASP A 771 17.16 -45.85 -14.52
C ASP A 771 17.27 -44.50 -13.76
N TYR A 772 16.28 -43.62 -13.93
CA TYR A 772 16.29 -42.28 -13.35
C TYR A 772 15.01 -41.98 -12.57
N VAL A 773 15.07 -40.99 -11.69
CA VAL A 773 13.87 -40.42 -11.06
C VAL A 773 12.91 -39.87 -12.14
N PRO A 774 11.59 -40.10 -12.03
CA PRO A 774 10.59 -39.57 -12.96
C PRO A 774 10.65 -38.06 -13.08
N ARG A 775 10.47 -37.52 -14.29
CA ARG A 775 10.53 -36.06 -14.54
C ARG A 775 9.53 -35.25 -13.71
N ILE A 776 8.36 -35.81 -13.41
CA ILE A 776 7.37 -35.15 -12.53
C ILE A 776 7.93 -34.97 -11.12
N ALA A 777 8.69 -35.95 -10.62
CA ALA A 777 9.37 -35.87 -9.33
C ALA A 777 10.65 -35.00 -9.38
N ASP A 778 11.25 -34.76 -10.55
CA ASP A 778 12.26 -33.69 -10.78
C ASP A 778 11.72 -32.29 -10.53
N MET A 779 10.41 -32.06 -10.68
CA MET A 779 9.78 -30.77 -10.38
C MET A 779 9.43 -30.57 -8.90
N MET A 780 9.56 -31.60 -8.05
CA MET A 780 9.09 -31.57 -6.67
C MET A 780 10.25 -31.32 -5.71
N THR A 781 10.20 -30.19 -5.00
CA THR A 781 11.21 -29.77 -4.02
C THR A 781 11.31 -30.75 -2.85
N SER A 782 10.16 -31.31 -2.44
CA SER A 782 10.09 -32.33 -1.38
C SER A 782 11.00 -33.53 -1.65
N ARG A 783 11.07 -33.97 -2.90
CA ARG A 783 11.90 -35.10 -3.32
C ARG A 783 13.38 -34.78 -3.16
N TRP A 784 13.82 -33.63 -3.68
CA TRP A 784 15.21 -33.18 -3.56
C TRP A 784 15.63 -33.01 -2.10
N ALA A 785 14.76 -32.42 -1.27
CA ALA A 785 15.03 -32.22 0.15
C ALA A 785 15.07 -33.54 0.95
N TYR A 786 14.15 -34.47 0.68
CA TYR A 786 14.14 -35.77 1.35
C TYR A 786 15.36 -36.62 0.98
N GLU A 787 15.68 -36.72 -0.31
CA GLU A 787 16.86 -37.44 -0.79
C GLU A 787 18.14 -36.86 -0.17
N ALA A 788 18.24 -35.53 -0.08
CA ALA A 788 19.38 -34.86 0.56
C ALA A 788 19.52 -35.25 2.04
N LEU A 789 18.41 -35.24 2.81
CA LEU A 789 18.44 -35.65 4.22
C LEU A 789 18.77 -37.13 4.40
N ALA A 790 18.15 -38.00 3.62
CA ALA A 790 18.32 -39.45 3.73
C ALA A 790 19.76 -39.87 3.40
N VAL A 791 20.30 -39.38 2.27
CA VAL A 791 21.69 -39.64 1.87
C VAL A 791 22.67 -39.02 2.86
N ASN A 792 22.45 -37.78 3.31
CA ASN A 792 23.30 -37.14 4.30
C ASN A 792 23.31 -37.89 5.65
N GLN A 793 22.15 -38.36 6.12
CA GLN A 793 22.04 -39.14 7.35
C GLN A 793 22.79 -40.48 7.26
N PHE A 794 22.78 -41.11 6.08
CA PHE A 794 23.44 -42.39 5.86
C PHE A 794 24.95 -42.24 5.61
N ALA A 795 25.37 -41.37 4.71
CA ALA A 795 26.77 -41.28 4.27
C ALA A 795 27.66 -40.45 5.20
N GLU A 796 27.16 -39.35 5.78
CA GLU A 796 27.98 -38.38 6.54
C GLU A 796 27.96 -38.60 8.06
N ASN A 797 27.28 -39.65 8.54
CA ASN A 797 27.31 -39.95 9.97
C ASN A 797 28.71 -40.42 10.42
N ARG A 798 29.03 -40.19 11.70
CA ARG A 798 30.37 -40.46 12.25
C ARG A 798 30.84 -41.91 12.14
N TYR A 799 29.92 -42.86 11.96
CA TYR A 799 30.25 -44.28 11.82
C TYR A 799 30.49 -44.64 10.35
N GLU A 800 29.48 -44.43 9.49
CA GLU A 800 29.47 -44.87 8.09
C GLU A 800 30.52 -44.15 7.24
N ARG A 801 30.81 -42.88 7.54
CA ARG A 801 31.80 -42.09 6.79
C ARG A 801 33.17 -42.77 6.70
N ASN A 802 33.54 -43.58 7.69
CA ASN A 802 34.83 -44.29 7.69
C ASN A 802 34.85 -45.51 6.76
N PHE A 803 33.68 -46.02 6.37
CA PHE A 803 33.54 -47.25 5.59
C PHE A 803 32.89 -47.00 4.22
N PHE A 804 32.39 -45.80 3.96
CA PHE A 804 31.54 -45.50 2.82
C PHE A 804 32.22 -45.77 1.47
N GLU A 805 33.47 -45.35 1.28
CA GLU A 805 34.22 -45.58 0.02
C GLU A 805 34.52 -47.07 -0.21
N ASP A 806 34.90 -47.80 0.84
CA ASP A 806 35.10 -49.25 0.77
C ASP A 806 33.77 -49.97 0.46
N ASP A 807 32.67 -49.57 1.11
CA ASP A 807 31.34 -50.14 0.89
C ASP A 807 30.82 -49.89 -0.52
N GLN A 808 31.14 -48.72 -1.09
CA GLN A 808 30.88 -48.40 -2.49
C GLN A 808 31.57 -49.40 -3.43
N THR A 809 32.87 -49.60 -3.24
CA THR A 809 33.69 -50.50 -4.05
C THR A 809 33.26 -51.96 -3.87
N ILE A 810 32.90 -52.37 -2.65
CA ILE A 810 32.40 -53.71 -2.31
C ILE A 810 31.06 -53.96 -3.02
N SER A 811 30.13 -53.01 -2.96
CA SER A 811 28.81 -53.17 -3.58
C SER A 811 28.92 -53.25 -5.10
N GLU A 812 29.69 -52.34 -5.71
CA GLU A 812 29.95 -52.28 -7.15
C GLU A 812 30.63 -53.57 -7.64
N SER A 813 31.74 -53.97 -7.02
CA SER A 813 32.47 -55.18 -7.41
C SER A 813 31.61 -56.43 -7.24
N SER A 814 30.81 -56.52 -6.18
CA SER A 814 29.88 -57.62 -5.99
C SER A 814 28.77 -57.60 -7.03
N TYR A 815 28.23 -56.44 -7.43
CA TYR A 815 27.26 -56.38 -8.51
C TYR A 815 27.81 -56.98 -9.81
N TYR A 816 29.01 -56.56 -10.23
CA TYR A 816 29.62 -57.08 -11.46
C TYR A 816 29.92 -58.58 -11.38
N TYR A 817 30.67 -59.03 -10.36
CA TYR A 817 31.11 -60.41 -10.26
C TYR A 817 30.00 -61.41 -9.88
N SER A 818 29.06 -61.04 -8.99
CA SER A 818 28.08 -61.99 -8.46
C SER A 818 26.68 -61.90 -9.09
N LEU A 819 26.37 -60.83 -9.82
CA LEU A 819 25.05 -60.66 -10.47
C LEU A 819 25.18 -60.52 -11.99
N LEU A 820 25.93 -59.52 -12.47
CA LEU A 820 25.95 -59.19 -13.90
C LEU A 820 26.71 -60.22 -14.73
N ILE A 821 27.95 -60.56 -14.36
CA ILE A 821 28.75 -61.54 -15.11
C ILE A 821 28.07 -62.92 -15.19
N PRO A 822 27.50 -63.49 -14.10
CA PRO A 822 26.71 -64.71 -14.19
C PRO A 822 25.51 -64.61 -15.14
N ALA A 823 24.84 -63.45 -15.19
CA ALA A 823 23.74 -63.22 -16.12
C ALA A 823 24.22 -63.13 -17.58
N LEU A 824 25.37 -62.50 -17.83
CA LEU A 824 26.00 -62.47 -19.15
C LEU A 824 26.47 -63.86 -19.60
N LYS A 825 27.01 -64.68 -18.68
CA LYS A 825 27.34 -66.09 -18.95
C LYS A 825 26.10 -66.91 -19.29
N GLN A 826 24.98 -66.67 -18.62
CA GLN A 826 23.70 -67.30 -18.95
C GLN A 826 23.25 -66.92 -20.36
N HIS A 827 23.40 -65.66 -20.76
CA HIS A 827 23.14 -65.22 -22.14
C HIS A 827 24.10 -65.86 -23.14
N ASN A 828 25.39 -65.96 -22.83
CA ASN A 828 26.39 -66.60 -23.69
C ASN A 828 26.09 -68.10 -23.90
N ALA A 829 25.71 -68.81 -22.83
CA ALA A 829 25.26 -70.19 -22.91
C ALA A 829 23.96 -70.33 -23.73
N ARG A 830 23.04 -69.37 -23.60
CA ARG A 830 21.79 -69.34 -24.37
C ARG A 830 22.05 -69.14 -25.86
N ILE A 831 22.99 -68.26 -26.24
CA ILE A 831 23.45 -68.09 -27.63
C ILE A 831 23.90 -69.44 -28.19
N ASN A 832 24.76 -70.17 -27.47
CA ASN A 832 25.23 -71.49 -27.91
C ASN A 832 24.06 -72.47 -28.14
N SER A 833 23.09 -72.54 -27.22
CA SER A 833 21.90 -73.38 -27.40
C SER A 833 21.01 -72.96 -28.57
N LEU A 834 20.83 -71.65 -28.80
CA LEU A 834 19.97 -71.12 -29.87
C LEU A 834 20.58 -71.30 -31.25
N LEU A 835 21.91 -71.28 -31.34
CA LEU A 835 22.65 -71.64 -32.55
C LEU A 835 22.46 -73.12 -32.93
N MET A 836 22.44 -74.03 -31.94
CA MET A 836 22.10 -75.43 -32.16
C MET A 836 20.62 -75.63 -32.58
N GLU A 837 19.71 -74.74 -32.18
CA GLU A 837 18.29 -74.75 -32.56
C GLU A 837 17.99 -74.00 -33.89
N ASN A 838 19.00 -73.49 -34.61
CA ASN A 838 18.86 -72.64 -35.82
C ASN A 838 18.05 -71.33 -35.61
N LYS A 839 18.01 -70.77 -34.40
CA LYS A 839 17.30 -69.51 -34.07
C LYS A 839 18.26 -68.31 -34.05
N THR A 840 18.69 -67.88 -35.24
CA THR A 840 19.74 -66.86 -35.40
C THR A 840 19.34 -65.44 -34.94
N GLU A 841 18.07 -65.03 -35.09
CA GLU A 841 17.60 -63.71 -34.65
C GLU A 841 17.60 -63.55 -33.12
N GLU A 842 17.16 -64.58 -32.38
CA GLU A 842 17.18 -64.58 -30.91
C GLU A 842 18.62 -64.61 -30.36
N ALA A 843 19.53 -65.34 -31.04
CA ALA A 843 20.94 -65.36 -30.70
C ALA A 843 21.60 -63.98 -30.89
N GLN A 844 21.23 -63.24 -31.94
CA GLN A 844 21.68 -61.86 -32.15
C GLN A 844 21.17 -60.91 -31.08
N ALA A 845 19.91 -61.05 -30.63
CA ALA A 845 19.38 -60.24 -29.54
C ALA A 845 20.17 -60.44 -28.23
N HIS A 846 20.48 -61.69 -27.87
CA HIS A 846 21.31 -61.98 -26.68
C HIS A 846 22.75 -61.50 -26.82
N ARG A 847 23.32 -61.58 -28.03
CA ARG A 847 24.64 -61.00 -28.32
C ARG A 847 24.64 -59.50 -28.05
N SER A 848 23.67 -58.76 -28.60
CA SER A 848 23.63 -57.30 -28.45
C SER A 848 23.62 -56.84 -26.98
N ILE A 849 22.99 -57.59 -26.08
CA ILE A 849 23.01 -57.35 -24.64
C ILE A 849 24.44 -57.49 -24.07
N ILE A 850 25.13 -58.58 -24.42
CA ILE A 850 26.51 -58.83 -23.97
C ILE A 850 27.46 -57.75 -24.50
N GLU A 851 27.35 -57.39 -25.78
CA GLU A 851 28.19 -56.36 -26.38
C GLU A 851 27.98 -55.00 -25.69
N THR A 852 26.72 -54.63 -25.44
CA THR A 852 26.37 -53.36 -24.79
C THR A 852 26.94 -53.27 -23.37
N GLU A 853 26.82 -54.33 -22.57
CA GLU A 853 27.34 -54.35 -21.19
C GLU A 853 28.88 -54.43 -21.13
N LEU A 854 29.52 -55.18 -22.05
CA LEU A 854 30.99 -55.21 -22.14
C LEU A 854 31.55 -53.84 -22.55
N THR A 855 30.87 -53.11 -23.43
CA THR A 855 31.26 -51.73 -23.81
C THR A 855 31.21 -50.78 -22.60
N LYS A 856 30.28 -50.97 -21.66
CA LYS A 856 30.23 -50.19 -20.41
C LYS A 856 31.41 -50.50 -19.47
N MET A 857 31.93 -51.73 -19.52
CA MET A 857 33.06 -52.20 -18.71
C MET A 857 34.44 -51.92 -19.36
N ASP A 858 34.49 -51.27 -20.52
CA ASP A 858 35.70 -51.03 -21.34
C ASP A 858 36.85 -50.32 -20.60
N LYS A 859 36.55 -49.58 -19.54
CA LYS A 859 37.56 -48.91 -18.70
C LYS A 859 38.38 -49.88 -17.83
N ASP A 860 37.80 -51.02 -17.46
CA ASP A 860 38.42 -52.04 -16.61
C ASP A 860 39.07 -53.18 -17.43
N LEU A 861 38.94 -53.13 -18.76
CA LEU A 861 39.51 -54.10 -19.70
C LEU A 861 41.00 -53.82 -19.96
N SER A 862 41.83 -54.85 -19.82
CA SER A 862 43.26 -54.80 -20.15
C SER A 862 43.49 -54.63 -21.66
N ALA A 863 44.63 -54.03 -22.04
CA ALA A 863 44.93 -53.69 -23.44
C ALA A 863 44.87 -54.89 -24.40
N ASP A 864 45.14 -56.10 -23.90
CA ASP A 864 45.08 -57.36 -24.65
C ASP A 864 43.65 -57.79 -25.05
N PHE A 865 42.62 -57.26 -24.39
CA PHE A 865 41.22 -57.59 -24.63
C PHE A 865 40.40 -56.42 -25.21
N LYS A 866 41.03 -55.25 -25.44
CA LYS A 866 40.39 -54.10 -26.13
C LYS A 866 40.03 -54.38 -27.60
N HIS A 867 40.47 -55.50 -28.15
CA HIS A 867 40.22 -55.93 -29.52
C HIS A 867 39.82 -57.41 -29.60
N ALA A 868 38.57 -57.79 -29.26
CA ALA A 868 37.95 -59.06 -29.68
C ALA A 868 36.42 -59.08 -29.43
N PRO A 869 35.57 -59.71 -30.28
CA PRO A 869 35.52 -59.78 -31.74
C PRO A 869 34.23 -59.05 -32.22
N TYR A 870 34.28 -57.72 -32.31
CA TYR A 870 33.11 -56.90 -32.66
C TYR A 870 33.19 -56.41 -34.10
N GLN A 871 32.89 -57.27 -35.08
CA GLN A 871 32.44 -56.81 -36.40
C GLN A 871 31.97 -57.99 -37.27
N GLY A 872 30.66 -58.05 -37.55
CA GLY A 872 30.17 -58.46 -38.88
C GLY A 872 29.64 -59.87 -39.11
N GLU A 873 29.96 -60.89 -38.30
CA GLU A 873 29.51 -62.27 -38.58
C GLU A 873 28.56 -62.84 -37.51
N LEU A 874 27.70 -63.80 -37.90
CA LEU A 874 26.80 -64.54 -36.99
C LEU A 874 27.60 -65.11 -35.80
N PRO A 875 27.04 -65.13 -34.57
CA PRO A 875 27.74 -65.72 -33.44
C PRO A 875 28.03 -67.20 -33.74
N ASP A 876 29.29 -67.58 -33.67
CA ASP A 876 29.77 -68.96 -33.91
C ASP A 876 30.33 -69.57 -32.61
N GLU A 877 30.65 -70.86 -32.61
CA GLU A 877 31.20 -71.57 -31.43
C GLU A 877 32.49 -70.93 -30.90
N SER A 878 33.31 -70.32 -31.79
CA SER A 878 34.48 -69.54 -31.38
C SER A 878 34.14 -68.27 -30.61
N TYR A 879 33.04 -67.59 -30.97
CA TYR A 879 32.59 -66.36 -30.30
C TYR A 879 32.20 -66.65 -28.85
N THR A 880 31.42 -67.71 -28.62
CA THR A 880 30.93 -68.04 -27.28
C THR A 880 32.07 -68.47 -26.36
N LYS A 881 33.06 -69.20 -26.88
CA LYS A 881 34.26 -69.61 -26.12
C LYS A 881 35.17 -68.44 -25.76
N GLN A 882 35.40 -67.50 -26.68
CA GLN A 882 36.18 -66.28 -26.41
C GLN A 882 35.47 -65.36 -25.41
N THR A 883 34.16 -65.19 -25.56
CA THR A 883 33.33 -64.41 -24.64
C THR A 883 33.34 -65.01 -23.23
N GLU A 884 33.30 -66.34 -23.10
CA GLU A 884 33.35 -67.01 -21.79
C GLU A 884 34.69 -66.75 -21.07
N LEU A 885 35.81 -66.87 -21.79
CA LEU A 885 37.15 -66.59 -21.25
C LEU A 885 37.29 -65.11 -20.80
N LEU A 886 36.72 -64.19 -21.58
CA LEU A 886 36.69 -62.77 -21.24
C LEU A 886 35.89 -62.53 -19.94
N LEU A 887 34.67 -63.09 -19.87
CA LEU A 887 33.81 -62.98 -18.68
C LEU A 887 34.47 -63.61 -17.43
N ASP A 888 35.20 -64.71 -17.58
CA ASP A 888 35.99 -65.31 -16.50
C ASP A 888 37.11 -64.38 -16.00
N SER A 889 37.84 -63.75 -16.93
CA SER A 889 38.90 -62.80 -16.57
C SER A 889 38.35 -61.58 -15.82
N LEU A 890 37.22 -61.03 -16.28
CA LEU A 890 36.53 -59.92 -15.62
C LEU A 890 36.00 -60.33 -14.24
N ALA A 891 35.47 -61.56 -14.11
CA ALA A 891 35.01 -62.08 -12.82
C ALA A 891 36.15 -62.10 -11.80
N ILE A 892 37.35 -62.53 -12.19
CA ILE A 892 38.54 -62.54 -11.33
C ILE A 892 38.96 -61.12 -10.94
N ILE A 893 38.96 -60.16 -11.88
CA ILE A 893 39.31 -58.75 -11.60
C ILE A 893 38.37 -58.17 -10.54
N TYR A 894 37.05 -58.26 -10.74
CA TYR A 894 36.08 -57.74 -9.77
C TYR A 894 36.09 -58.53 -8.45
N GLN A 895 36.37 -59.84 -8.48
CA GLN A 895 36.54 -60.64 -7.26
C GLN A 895 37.76 -60.17 -6.45
N ASN A 896 38.87 -59.80 -7.11
CA ASN A 896 40.06 -59.26 -6.45
C ASN A 896 39.80 -57.86 -5.88
N LYS A 897 39.17 -56.96 -6.66
CA LYS A 897 38.73 -55.63 -6.17
C LYS A 897 37.83 -55.76 -4.92
N TYR A 898 36.89 -56.71 -4.95
CA TYR A 898 36.03 -57.01 -3.80
C TYR A 898 36.82 -57.47 -2.56
N LYS A 899 37.77 -58.40 -2.72
CA LYS A 899 38.60 -58.92 -1.61
C LYS A 899 39.49 -57.83 -1.02
N GLU A 900 40.09 -56.99 -1.86
CA GLU A 900 40.93 -55.88 -1.43
C GLU A 900 40.14 -54.85 -0.63
N ALA A 901 39.01 -54.35 -1.17
CA ALA A 901 38.16 -53.39 -0.48
C ALA A 901 37.60 -53.95 0.84
N ARG A 902 37.24 -55.24 0.88
CA ARG A 902 36.82 -55.91 2.12
C ARG A 902 37.95 -56.00 3.14
N SER A 903 39.17 -56.28 2.71
CA SER A 903 40.34 -56.30 3.58
C SER A 903 40.65 -54.92 4.15
N ASN A 904 40.55 -53.86 3.33
CA ASN A 904 40.70 -52.47 3.76
C ASN A 904 39.64 -52.11 4.81
N LYS A 905 38.38 -52.43 4.55
CA LYS A 905 37.27 -52.24 5.51
C LYS A 905 37.53 -52.93 6.84
N ASP A 906 37.97 -54.20 6.81
CA ASP A 906 38.28 -54.97 8.01
C ASP A 906 39.49 -54.38 8.78
N ALA A 907 40.48 -53.85 8.06
CA ALA A 907 41.62 -53.15 8.66
C ALA A 907 41.19 -51.84 9.35
N THR A 908 40.39 -51.01 8.67
CA THR A 908 39.81 -49.78 9.22
C THR A 908 38.94 -50.09 10.45
N TYR A 909 38.16 -51.16 10.41
CA TYR A 909 37.35 -51.61 11.55
C TYR A 909 38.22 -51.97 12.76
N LYS A 910 39.30 -52.75 12.56
CA LYS A 910 40.25 -53.10 13.62
C LYS A 910 40.96 -51.87 14.18
N GLN A 911 41.38 -50.94 13.32
CA GLN A 911 42.04 -49.71 13.74
C GLN A 911 41.13 -48.84 14.62
N LEU A 912 39.87 -48.65 14.19
CA LEU A 912 38.88 -47.90 14.97
C LEU A 912 38.52 -48.59 16.29
N ALA A 913 38.36 -49.92 16.26
CA ALA A 913 38.11 -50.70 17.48
C ALA A 913 39.26 -50.55 18.48
N ASN A 914 40.51 -50.60 18.04
CA ASN A 914 41.69 -50.40 18.90
C ASN A 914 41.74 -48.98 19.47
N ASN A 915 41.47 -47.96 18.64
CA ASN A 915 41.50 -46.56 19.06
C ASN A 915 40.39 -46.19 20.07
N MET A 916 39.25 -46.89 20.05
CA MET A 916 38.09 -46.60 20.91
C MET A 916 37.98 -47.49 22.15
N GLY A 917 38.95 -48.39 22.39
CA GLY A 917 38.98 -49.25 23.57
C GLY A 917 38.26 -50.60 23.43
N GLY A 918 38.10 -51.10 22.20
CA GLY A 918 37.59 -52.45 21.90
C GLY A 918 36.42 -52.48 20.91
N ALA A 919 36.05 -53.69 20.48
CA ALA A 919 34.94 -53.90 19.52
C ALA A 919 33.58 -53.43 20.08
N ASP A 920 33.36 -53.53 21.39
CA ASP A 920 32.11 -53.10 22.04
C ASP A 920 31.91 -51.59 21.97
N ALA A 921 32.98 -50.80 22.06
CA ALA A 921 32.92 -49.34 21.94
C ALA A 921 32.54 -48.93 20.50
N LEU A 922 33.10 -49.60 19.49
CA LEU A 922 32.75 -49.38 18.09
C LEU A 922 31.31 -49.83 17.77
N PHE A 923 30.84 -50.91 18.39
CA PHE A 923 29.44 -51.33 18.27
C PHE A 923 28.47 -50.31 18.88
N LYS A 924 28.80 -49.73 20.04
CA LYS A 924 28.03 -48.61 20.62
C LYS A 924 28.03 -47.39 19.71
N LEU A 925 29.15 -47.08 19.05
CA LEU A 925 29.20 -46.01 18.06
C LEU A 925 28.24 -46.28 16.90
N LYS A 926 28.23 -47.51 16.35
CA LYS A 926 27.26 -47.91 15.33
C LYS A 926 25.83 -47.73 15.81
N GLN A 927 25.52 -48.19 17.02
CA GLN A 927 24.17 -48.07 17.61
C GLN A 927 23.68 -46.62 17.74
N GLN A 928 24.60 -45.67 17.94
CA GLN A 928 24.29 -44.25 18.14
C GLN A 928 24.19 -43.43 16.86
N TYR A 929 24.85 -43.84 15.77
CA TYR A 929 24.98 -43.01 14.55
C TYR A 929 24.42 -43.65 13.28
N HIS A 930 24.34 -44.98 13.20
CA HIS A 930 23.79 -45.71 12.05
C HIS A 930 22.35 -46.12 12.34
N ASN A 931 21.44 -45.98 11.37
CA ASN A 931 20.05 -46.41 11.50
C ASN A 931 19.70 -47.53 10.52
N ASN A 932 19.22 -48.66 11.05
CA ASN A 932 19.00 -49.88 10.26
C ASN A 932 17.83 -49.76 9.29
N SER A 933 16.73 -49.12 9.72
CA SER A 933 15.52 -48.93 8.89
C SER A 933 15.82 -48.03 7.67
N LEU A 934 16.48 -46.89 7.91
CA LEU A 934 16.94 -46.00 6.86
C LEU A 934 17.93 -46.70 5.91
N ALA A 935 18.91 -47.41 6.46
CA ALA A 935 19.86 -48.19 5.65
C ALA A 935 19.16 -49.26 4.80
N ALA A 936 18.15 -49.96 5.34
CA ALA A 936 17.40 -50.97 4.61
C ALA A 936 16.65 -50.38 3.41
N GLN A 937 16.09 -49.18 3.54
CA GLN A 937 15.43 -48.47 2.45
C GLN A 937 16.43 -47.96 1.40
N LEU A 938 17.55 -47.35 1.82
CA LEU A 938 18.56 -46.80 0.93
C LEU A 938 19.36 -47.86 0.16
N LEU A 939 19.49 -49.06 0.75
CA LEU A 939 20.17 -50.21 0.15
C LEU A 939 19.21 -51.16 -0.60
N ASN A 940 17.91 -50.85 -0.66
CA ASN A 940 16.89 -51.71 -1.27
C ASN A 940 16.89 -53.16 -0.74
N LYS A 941 17.13 -53.38 0.57
CA LYS A 941 17.22 -54.74 1.16
C LYS A 941 15.92 -55.55 1.07
N THR A 942 14.79 -54.88 0.86
CA THR A 942 13.46 -55.50 0.77
C THR A 942 13.07 -55.87 -0.66
N GLU A 943 13.82 -55.44 -1.68
CA GLU A 943 13.53 -55.78 -3.08
C GLU A 943 14.22 -57.08 -3.51
N LEU A 944 13.48 -57.98 -4.15
CA LEU A 944 14.01 -59.27 -4.61
C LEU A 944 14.76 -59.17 -5.96
N LYS A 945 14.54 -58.11 -6.74
CA LYS A 945 15.10 -57.94 -8.08
C LYS A 945 16.19 -56.87 -8.08
N HIS A 946 17.44 -57.31 -7.89
CA HIS A 946 18.61 -56.43 -7.90
C HIS A 946 19.21 -56.19 -9.30
N LEU A 947 18.73 -56.93 -10.30
CA LEU A 947 19.16 -56.85 -11.69
C LEU A 947 17.91 -56.87 -12.60
N VAL A 948 17.73 -55.84 -13.45
CA VAL A 948 16.57 -55.71 -14.33
C VAL A 948 17.03 -55.40 -15.76
N LEU A 949 16.60 -56.22 -16.73
CA LEU A 949 16.87 -56.02 -18.16
C LEU A 949 15.79 -55.13 -18.80
N MET A 950 16.17 -54.06 -19.50
CA MET A 950 15.27 -53.19 -20.28
C MET A 950 15.98 -52.65 -21.52
N ASP A 951 15.27 -52.63 -22.65
CA ASP A 951 15.76 -52.06 -23.92
C ASP A 951 17.16 -52.57 -24.33
N GLY A 952 17.49 -53.83 -23.99
CA GLY A 952 18.78 -54.46 -24.28
C GLY A 952 19.88 -54.20 -23.24
N GLU A 953 19.59 -53.48 -22.16
CA GLU A 953 20.55 -53.08 -21.12
C GLU A 953 20.18 -53.55 -19.71
N TYR A 954 21.18 -53.87 -18.91
CA TYR A 954 20.99 -54.20 -17.50
C TYR A 954 21.08 -52.94 -16.63
N ILE A 955 20.01 -52.71 -15.85
CA ILE A 955 19.93 -51.61 -14.88
C ILE A 955 20.23 -52.18 -13.48
N PRO A 956 21.30 -51.72 -12.80
CA PRO A 956 21.57 -52.09 -11.42
C PRO A 956 20.49 -51.55 -10.47
N LYS A 957 19.92 -52.42 -9.63
CA LYS A 957 18.98 -52.04 -8.55
C LYS A 957 19.48 -52.41 -7.15
N LYS A 958 20.69 -52.98 -7.07
CA LYS A 958 21.40 -53.27 -5.83
C LYS A 958 21.93 -51.98 -5.20
N ASP A 959 21.79 -51.86 -3.88
CA ASP A 959 22.37 -50.81 -3.04
C ASP A 959 22.43 -49.39 -3.66
N PRO A 960 21.27 -48.76 -3.99
CA PRO A 960 21.23 -47.48 -4.69
C PRO A 960 22.12 -46.36 -4.11
N VAL A 961 22.20 -46.25 -2.79
CA VAL A 961 23.02 -45.24 -2.09
C VAL A 961 24.52 -45.44 -2.22
N LEU A 962 24.97 -46.63 -2.62
CA LEU A 962 26.37 -46.96 -2.85
C LEU A 962 26.72 -46.94 -4.34
N ARG A 963 25.84 -46.43 -5.20
CA ARG A 963 26.06 -46.34 -6.65
C ARG A 963 26.04 -44.90 -7.10
N ASP A 964 27.10 -44.45 -7.77
CA ASP A 964 27.19 -43.09 -8.29
C ASP A 964 26.19 -42.80 -9.42
N GLY A 965 25.83 -41.53 -9.57
CA GLY A 965 24.99 -41.07 -10.68
C GLY A 965 25.67 -41.23 -12.04
N THR A 966 24.94 -41.78 -13.01
CA THR A 966 25.46 -42.08 -14.35
C THR A 966 25.33 -40.93 -15.35
N SER A 967 24.36 -40.01 -15.17
CA SER A 967 24.12 -38.92 -16.13
C SER A 967 25.03 -37.72 -15.88
N ASP A 968 25.60 -37.16 -16.95
CA ASP A 968 26.41 -35.93 -16.91
C ASP A 968 25.61 -34.63 -16.70
N TRP A 969 24.27 -34.72 -16.69
CA TRP A 969 23.36 -33.58 -16.57
C TRP A 969 22.59 -33.55 -15.25
N GLY A 970 23.09 -34.22 -14.21
CA GLY A 970 22.57 -34.16 -12.85
C GLY A 970 21.38 -35.07 -12.56
N ARG A 971 20.91 -35.86 -13.55
CA ARG A 971 19.89 -36.89 -13.34
C ARG A 971 20.55 -38.17 -12.81
N ALA A 972 19.92 -38.78 -11.81
CA ALA A 972 20.41 -40.02 -11.22
C ALA A 972 19.22 -40.88 -10.79
N HIS A 973 19.50 -42.12 -10.43
CA HIS A 973 18.57 -42.93 -9.66
C HIS A 973 18.35 -42.31 -8.27
N PHE A 974 17.23 -42.67 -7.65
CA PHE A 974 16.91 -42.17 -6.33
C PHE A 974 17.93 -42.68 -5.31
N PHE A 975 18.39 -41.79 -4.43
CA PHE A 975 19.39 -42.02 -3.38
C PHE A 975 20.85 -42.11 -3.83
N ALA A 976 21.18 -41.81 -5.10
CA ALA A 976 22.58 -41.73 -5.52
C ALA A 976 23.41 -40.86 -4.56
N PRO A 977 24.64 -41.25 -4.16
CA PRO A 977 25.44 -40.50 -3.21
C PRO A 977 26.11 -39.28 -3.85
N THR A 978 26.45 -39.39 -5.14
CA THR A 978 27.00 -38.30 -5.95
C THR A 978 26.22 -38.13 -7.24
N LYS A 979 26.24 -36.91 -7.79
CA LYS A 979 25.62 -36.53 -9.06
C LYS A 979 26.65 -35.85 -9.94
N LYS A 980 26.68 -36.21 -11.22
CA LYS A 980 27.57 -35.60 -12.23
C LYS A 980 26.85 -34.45 -12.92
N PHE A 981 27.49 -33.29 -12.98
CA PHE A 981 26.98 -32.14 -13.70
C PHE A 981 28.12 -31.46 -14.47
N ALA A 982 28.03 -31.46 -15.81
CA ALA A 982 29.04 -30.90 -16.70
C ALA A 982 30.48 -31.42 -16.42
N GLY A 983 30.61 -32.73 -16.15
CA GLY A 983 31.89 -33.38 -15.85
C GLY A 983 32.37 -33.27 -14.39
N ILE A 984 31.66 -32.54 -13.53
CA ILE A 984 32.00 -32.39 -12.10
C ILE A 984 31.11 -33.31 -11.26
N THR A 985 31.71 -34.12 -10.38
CA THR A 985 31.00 -34.95 -9.39
C THR A 985 30.72 -34.14 -8.13
N ILE A 986 29.45 -33.96 -7.78
CA ILE A 986 29.00 -33.20 -6.61
C ILE A 986 28.25 -34.14 -5.66
N PRO A 987 28.49 -34.11 -4.34
CA PRO A 987 27.72 -34.90 -3.40
C PRO A 987 26.24 -34.51 -3.41
N THR A 988 25.36 -35.50 -3.33
CA THR A 988 23.91 -35.32 -3.47
C THR A 988 23.29 -34.29 -2.53
N PRO A 989 23.65 -34.21 -1.23
CA PRO A 989 23.09 -33.18 -0.35
C PRO A 989 23.32 -31.76 -0.87
N PHE A 990 24.52 -31.47 -1.38
CA PHE A 990 24.85 -30.15 -1.93
C PHE A 990 24.19 -29.91 -3.28
N PHE A 991 24.24 -30.91 -4.19
CA PHE A 991 23.60 -30.79 -5.50
C PHE A 991 22.09 -30.53 -5.36
N ASN A 992 21.42 -31.29 -4.49
CA ASN A 992 19.99 -31.14 -4.26
C ASN A 992 19.64 -29.76 -3.68
N MET A 993 20.44 -29.24 -2.75
CA MET A 993 20.26 -27.86 -2.26
C MET A 993 20.42 -26.84 -3.38
N LEU A 994 21.39 -26.99 -4.28
CA LEU A 994 21.56 -26.10 -5.44
C LEU A 994 20.34 -26.12 -6.37
N VAL A 995 19.75 -27.30 -6.62
CA VAL A 995 18.51 -27.41 -7.42
C VAL A 995 17.33 -26.70 -6.74
N ILE A 996 17.21 -26.82 -5.41
CA ILE A 996 16.17 -26.12 -4.64
C ILE A 996 16.38 -24.60 -4.74
N TRP A 997 17.61 -24.10 -4.59
CA TRP A 997 17.93 -22.68 -4.73
C TRP A 997 17.72 -22.16 -6.16
N PHE A 998 18.06 -22.95 -7.17
CA PHE A 998 17.75 -22.62 -8.57
C PHE A 998 16.25 -22.50 -8.81
N SER A 999 15.46 -23.43 -8.27
CA SER A 999 13.99 -23.40 -8.33
C SER A 999 13.43 -22.18 -7.57
N THR A 1000 14.04 -21.83 -6.44
CA THR A 1000 13.70 -20.62 -5.66
C THR A 1000 13.99 -19.35 -6.45
N TRP A 1001 15.13 -19.29 -7.14
CA TRP A 1001 15.47 -18.17 -8.03
C TRP A 1001 14.51 -18.05 -9.22
N LEU A 1002 14.12 -19.17 -9.83
CA LEU A 1002 13.11 -19.16 -10.90
C LEU A 1002 11.79 -18.57 -10.39
N LEU A 1003 11.34 -18.98 -9.20
CA LEU A 1003 10.14 -18.43 -8.57
C LEU A 1003 10.29 -16.94 -8.20
N TYR A 1004 11.50 -16.48 -7.89
CA TYR A 1004 11.77 -15.05 -7.70
C TYR A 1004 11.56 -14.27 -8.99
N VAL A 1005 12.06 -14.78 -10.12
CA VAL A 1005 11.87 -14.16 -11.44
C VAL A 1005 10.37 -14.13 -11.80
N THR A 1006 9.62 -15.21 -11.54
CA THR A 1006 8.18 -15.22 -11.80
C THR A 1006 7.41 -14.22 -10.94
N LEU A 1007 7.82 -14.04 -9.68
CA LEU A 1007 7.25 -13.06 -8.76
C LEU A 1007 7.56 -11.63 -9.19
N TYR A 1008 8.80 -11.36 -9.59
CA TYR A 1008 9.23 -10.04 -10.04
C TYR A 1008 8.44 -9.58 -11.28
N LEU A 1009 8.18 -10.51 -12.21
CA LEU A 1009 7.46 -10.26 -13.46
C LEU A 1009 5.92 -10.36 -13.34
N ASP A 1010 5.37 -10.70 -12.18
CA ASP A 1010 3.92 -10.97 -11.96
C ASP A 1010 3.37 -12.07 -12.89
N VAL A 1011 4.15 -13.11 -13.22
CA VAL A 1011 3.77 -14.12 -14.23
C VAL A 1011 2.45 -14.81 -13.86
N LEU A 1012 2.32 -15.30 -12.62
CA LEU A 1012 1.10 -15.99 -12.17
C LEU A 1012 -0.14 -15.09 -12.30
N ARG A 1013 -0.02 -13.83 -11.88
CA ARG A 1013 -1.10 -12.83 -11.98
C ARG A 1013 -1.50 -12.58 -13.44
N ARG A 1014 -0.52 -12.45 -14.35
CA ARG A 1014 -0.77 -12.27 -15.79
C ARG A 1014 -1.48 -13.46 -16.40
N ILE A 1015 -1.07 -14.68 -16.03
CA ILE A 1015 -1.71 -15.93 -16.49
C ILE A 1015 -3.17 -15.99 -16.02
N ILE A 1016 -3.44 -15.70 -14.74
CA ILE A 1016 -4.80 -15.70 -14.20
C ILE A 1016 -5.68 -14.68 -14.94
N ILE A 1017 -5.19 -13.44 -15.13
CA ILE A 1017 -5.91 -12.40 -15.87
C ILE A 1017 -6.17 -12.83 -17.33
N TYR A 1018 -5.22 -13.51 -17.95
CA TYR A 1018 -5.37 -14.04 -19.30
C TYR A 1018 -6.52 -15.08 -19.37
N PHE A 1019 -6.55 -16.04 -18.43
CA PHE A 1019 -7.64 -17.02 -18.36
C PHE A 1019 -9.00 -16.38 -18.05
N GLU A 1020 -9.06 -15.38 -17.16
CA GLU A 1020 -10.29 -14.61 -16.90
C GLU A 1020 -10.81 -13.94 -18.19
N LYS A 1021 -9.93 -13.27 -18.93
CA LYS A 1021 -10.28 -12.62 -20.21
C LYS A 1021 -10.68 -13.62 -21.30
N PHE A 1022 -10.01 -14.77 -21.39
CA PHE A 1022 -10.32 -15.82 -22.35
C PHE A 1022 -11.69 -16.45 -22.11
N ARG A 1023 -12.03 -16.72 -20.83
CA ARG A 1023 -13.32 -17.30 -20.44
C ARG A 1023 -14.49 -16.34 -20.72
N LEU A 1024 -14.27 -15.03 -20.53
CA LEU A 1024 -15.21 -13.98 -20.94
C LEU A 1024 -15.45 -14.00 -22.45
N LYS A 1025 -14.38 -13.98 -23.28
CA LYS A 1025 -14.52 -14.05 -24.75
C LYS A 1025 -15.28 -15.29 -25.22
N ARG A 1026 -15.09 -16.45 -24.60
CA ARG A 1026 -15.81 -17.70 -24.96
C ARG A 1026 -17.28 -17.67 -24.56
N ARG A 1027 -17.63 -17.16 -23.37
CA ARG A 1027 -19.04 -16.93 -22.98
C ARG A 1027 -19.73 -15.95 -23.95
N PHE A 1028 -19.02 -14.91 -24.39
CA PHE A 1028 -19.53 -13.97 -25.40
C PHE A 1028 -19.76 -14.63 -26.77
N ARG A 1029 -18.85 -15.50 -27.24
CA ARG A 1029 -19.04 -16.26 -28.50
C ARG A 1029 -20.25 -17.20 -28.46
N ILE A 1030 -20.50 -17.85 -27.31
CA ILE A 1030 -21.63 -18.76 -27.13
C ILE A 1030 -22.96 -17.99 -27.01
N HIS A 1031 -22.93 -16.75 -26.50
CA HIS A 1031 -24.13 -15.90 -26.45
C HIS A 1031 -24.47 -15.32 -27.82
N LEU A 1032 -23.46 -14.93 -28.62
CA LEU A 1032 -23.63 -14.48 -30.01
C LEU A 1032 -23.97 -15.60 -31.00
N SER A 1033 -23.80 -16.87 -30.63
CA SER A 1033 -24.28 -18.00 -31.44
C SER A 1033 -25.68 -18.47 -31.04
N LYS A 1034 -26.30 -17.82 -30.04
CA LYS A 1034 -27.66 -18.12 -29.52
C LYS A 1034 -28.63 -16.93 -29.63
N VAL A 1035 -28.15 -15.80 -30.13
CA VAL A 1035 -28.92 -14.63 -30.59
C VAL A 1035 -28.69 -14.54 -32.08
#